data_AF-A0A812QNI8-F1
#
_entry.id   AF-A0A812QNI8-F1
#
_cell.length_a   1.000
_cell.length_b   1.000
_cell.length_c   1.000
_cell.angle_alpha   90.00
_cell.angle_beta   90.00
_cell.angle_gamma   90.00
#
_symmetry.space_group_name_H-M   'P 1'
#
loop_
_entity.id
_entity.type
_entity.pdbx_description
1 polymer ?
#
loop_
_entity_poly.entity_id
_entity_poly.type
_entity_poly.pdbx_seq_one_letter_code
_entity_poly.pdbx_strand_id
1 'polypeptide(L)'
;VEQAIKSFCYAGQPRTVYSEKEQDPLGNVILEMHPEIKLRAKSCKRERCVRELACIECLNQARDKRMLRALTQKAFDVDLIQLAHKAAHATPEDVHSFISDIRSKDYYVLGFAGQTLDDLVNPGTGLPLVRRIRSRFDTTPAWRKSDALKLYLKNYLTTTSLFHDGDVQMQAHTALSNALASAVQEGKTRQGELDLAARVAAGGLRTDAVIEQLVTSFLLRSKDALHRPHSSRHLTEVGAMADALATLGRRSEIDQLIRRFGVNPRAVPRLSLDHNLLPKAFGSLSSDVQLAQAYNTAARHLRAVSQRLHIMVDETVWSPAAEQCPGFLGEDTKDTAVILGGYWSRNYQDCWHYLDADQWAEQTLDQERLAKLTLHYVIARPDHRRWGFDTCTLPRKPKDSSAEEMLQLCGQYLSTVCGSGRKIRMGSLFCDSTAMLQFQLPHKVYGIADNMSDRAAISRLTPPYLGRSCLLLGQHLMALLSALLASATTASPAFSKGEHCLNAMTAFYMLCIHVACNQHKFKDEWQRHSLSVPTLRNTMGLAGHAVHASMTAVEPRFVQELGIESYFSAIKAPYQGSPSVKDGIYGAARHQLKEIKELQTLSDAALAKGEPVHEQREPLSLDAAKKCSGHACANAIQLMTWATEDGTEDSLFWILDKWFKERSQTLFRGILEYDQAEELEVEAQEITDDELEGELSKSDAQRRMELLMAVHDRAAAEEEVQKHLRDLSKQNGEADSTQDVPEARTIQTQLPEADMEPDYDAKQPRTLQAVLRMTIKRAGTSGVLQCGESCAAEGPRAVLQRVHLLLPAMRQFIRYVRLEEQILSQGVIEKGLPGGNKWNEREHLLALARRNASLVKSRLTRLEMWSQAQTTLAKTVQEKSGYSQSDGLLPAAQYKPGVCESDAQILAVRIDDEVQVVMTLCVFRGSIVRNPKTQTERMKTSKPSPIALPAACTKLLHLLVLQYLPDQDEYIGSCASPVVFVSPLNTVLGELATAAVQPSTLRLHIKLTPGSSRALKVLQETPAAELGFIRDVPDQPGAAPAVQSSATVSYNEFSFSRSNLPSAVPEFFQRLKRQYEAMDIHLVNANGVIVKPGPSQQWTLVINQGGMMVHLELIVLGSLVGGDA
;
A
#
# COMPACT_ATOMS: atom_id res chain seq x y z
N VAL A 1 56.75 4.74 32.05
CA VAL A 1 55.70 3.69 31.92
C VAL A 1 54.30 4.27 32.12
N GLU A 2 54.18 5.38 32.87
CA GLU A 2 52.92 6.04 33.16
C GLU A 2 52.12 6.43 31.91
N GLN A 3 52.78 6.95 30.86
CA GLN A 3 52.09 7.36 29.63
C GLN A 3 51.44 6.15 28.92
N ALA A 4 52.15 5.02 28.90
CA ALA A 4 51.64 3.77 28.33
C ALA A 4 50.39 3.28 29.08
N ILE A 5 50.43 3.32 30.43
CA ILE A 5 49.28 2.95 31.26
C ILE A 5 48.10 3.90 31.02
N LYS A 6 48.37 5.20 30.87
CA LYS A 6 47.35 6.20 30.50
C LYS A 6 46.68 5.86 29.18
N SER A 7 47.46 5.67 28.11
CA SER A 7 46.90 5.30 26.79
C SER A 7 46.05 4.03 26.85
N PHE A 8 46.51 3.00 27.57
CA PHE A 8 45.77 1.75 27.74
C PHE A 8 44.44 1.93 28.51
N CYS A 9 44.44 2.71 29.59
CA CYS A 9 43.24 2.98 30.39
C CYS A 9 42.23 3.84 29.62
N TYR A 10 42.68 4.90 28.94
CA TYR A 10 41.81 5.76 28.13
C TYR A 10 41.17 5.01 26.96
N ALA A 11 41.84 3.97 26.45
CA ALA A 11 41.29 3.07 25.43
C ALA A 11 40.23 2.09 25.95
N GLY A 12 39.88 2.13 27.25
CA GLY A 12 38.91 1.19 27.84
C GLY A 12 39.51 -0.17 28.18
N GLN A 13 40.84 -0.26 28.34
CA GLN A 13 41.58 -1.46 28.73
C GLN A 13 41.34 -2.69 27.81
N PRO A 14 41.59 -2.59 26.49
CA PRO A 14 41.39 -3.70 25.56
C PRO A 14 42.40 -4.84 25.80
N ARG A 15 41.97 -5.92 26.46
CA ARG A 15 42.83 -7.05 26.88
C ARG A 15 42.69 -8.28 25.98
N THR A 16 43.74 -9.10 25.96
CA THR A 16 43.65 -10.47 25.44
C THR A 16 43.21 -11.43 26.55
N VAL A 17 42.37 -12.40 26.21
CA VAL A 17 41.98 -13.52 27.08
C VAL A 17 43.03 -14.61 26.96
N TYR A 18 43.41 -15.18 28.11
CA TYR A 18 44.36 -16.29 28.20
C TYR A 18 43.62 -17.59 28.48
N SER A 19 44.13 -18.71 27.97
CA SER A 19 43.57 -20.02 28.30
C SER A 19 43.84 -20.35 29.77
N GLU A 20 43.08 -21.29 30.36
CA GLU A 20 43.29 -21.70 31.76
C GLU A 20 44.70 -22.21 32.08
N LYS A 21 45.42 -22.70 31.06
CA LYS A 21 46.82 -23.18 31.17
C LYS A 21 47.86 -22.07 31.05
N GLU A 22 47.45 -20.86 30.67
CA GLU A 22 48.34 -19.71 30.48
C GLU A 22 48.19 -18.71 31.63
N GLN A 23 49.32 -18.21 32.13
CA GLN A 23 49.30 -17.19 33.16
C GLN A 23 48.95 -15.82 32.56
N ASP A 24 47.79 -15.26 32.89
CA ASP A 24 47.45 -13.87 32.54
C ASP A 24 48.28 -12.88 33.39
N PRO A 25 49.24 -12.16 32.79
CA PRO A 25 50.08 -11.21 33.52
C PRO A 25 49.29 -10.02 34.08
N LEU A 26 48.05 -9.78 33.62
CA LEU A 26 47.14 -8.77 34.13
C LEU A 26 46.00 -9.36 34.99
N GLY A 27 45.98 -10.68 35.16
CA GLY A 27 44.89 -11.41 35.80
C GLY A 27 44.74 -11.07 37.28
N ASN A 28 45.82 -10.66 37.93
CA ASN A 28 45.87 -10.32 39.35
C ASN A 28 45.72 -8.82 39.65
N VAL A 29 45.47 -7.98 38.64
CA VAL A 29 45.41 -6.52 38.78
C VAL A 29 44.14 -5.89 38.20
N ILE A 30 43.65 -4.87 38.90
CA ILE A 30 42.55 -4.00 38.55
C ILE A 30 43.13 -2.59 38.36
N LEU A 31 42.85 -1.97 37.21
CA LEU A 31 43.22 -0.59 36.93
C LEU A 31 41.98 0.28 37.02
N GLU A 32 41.99 1.27 37.91
CA GLU A 32 40.87 2.17 38.14
C GLU A 32 41.23 3.56 37.64
N MET A 33 40.33 4.16 36.87
CA MET A 33 40.52 5.47 36.26
C MET A 33 39.85 6.54 37.14
N HIS A 34 40.67 7.27 37.89
CA HIS A 34 40.32 8.50 38.61
C HIS A 34 41.03 9.68 37.90
N PRO A 35 41.01 10.93 38.40
CA PRO A 35 41.95 11.96 37.90
C PRO A 35 43.41 11.45 37.80
N GLU A 36 43.78 10.45 38.60
CA GLU A 36 44.99 9.63 38.47
C GLU A 36 44.64 8.14 38.26
N ILE A 37 45.54 7.37 37.66
CA ILE A 37 45.34 5.92 37.44
C ILE A 37 45.83 5.13 38.65
N LYS A 38 44.93 4.36 39.26
CA LYS A 38 45.23 3.52 40.42
C LYS A 38 45.35 2.06 40.00
N LEU A 39 46.45 1.42 40.41
CA LEU A 39 46.66 -0.02 40.24
C LEU A 39 46.38 -0.75 41.56
N ARG A 40 45.53 -1.77 41.50
CA ARG A 40 45.10 -2.55 42.66
C ARG A 40 45.24 -4.04 42.41
N ALA A 41 45.91 -4.77 43.30
CA ALA A 41 45.91 -6.23 43.27
C ALA A 41 44.51 -6.78 43.58
N LYS A 42 44.08 -7.87 42.95
CA LYS A 42 42.78 -8.51 43.25
C LYS A 42 42.73 -9.07 44.68
N SER A 43 43.88 -9.49 45.22
CA SER A 43 44.08 -9.92 46.61
C SER A 43 43.98 -8.77 47.64
N CYS A 44 43.90 -7.51 47.18
CA CYS A 44 43.86 -6.35 48.07
C CYS A 44 42.52 -6.26 48.82
N LYS A 45 42.56 -6.50 50.14
CA LYS A 45 41.40 -6.47 51.06
C LYS A 45 40.77 -5.07 51.29
N ARG A 46 41.24 -4.02 50.62
CA ARG A 46 40.81 -2.59 50.72
C ARG A 46 40.98 -1.92 52.09
N GLU A 47 40.84 -2.64 53.20
CA GLU A 47 40.95 -2.13 54.58
C GLU A 47 42.31 -1.52 54.92
N ARG A 48 43.38 -1.97 54.27
CA ARG A 48 44.76 -1.48 54.49
C ARG A 48 45.21 -0.38 53.52
N CYS A 49 44.39 -0.02 52.53
CA CYS A 49 44.67 1.10 51.63
C CYS A 49 44.11 2.39 52.23
N VAL A 50 44.67 2.82 53.36
CA VAL A 50 44.29 4.08 54.03
C VAL A 50 45.03 5.22 53.35
N ARG A 51 44.29 6.21 52.83
CA ARG A 51 44.75 7.54 52.40
C ARG A 51 46.17 7.57 51.78
N GLU A 52 46.26 7.16 50.50
CA GLU A 52 47.42 7.33 49.60
C GLU A 52 48.54 6.28 49.65
N LEU A 53 48.56 5.35 50.60
CA LEU A 53 49.57 4.28 50.62
C LEU A 53 49.05 2.97 49.99
N ALA A 54 49.79 2.45 49.00
CA ALA A 54 49.51 1.15 48.39
C ALA A 54 49.89 0.02 49.37
N CYS A 55 49.02 -0.99 49.52
CA CYS A 55 49.36 -2.16 50.32
C CYS A 55 50.49 -2.99 49.65
N ILE A 56 51.16 -3.86 50.41
CA ILE A 56 52.32 -4.62 49.93
C ILE A 56 52.00 -5.47 48.68
N GLU A 57 50.79 -6.02 48.60
CA GLU A 57 50.28 -6.77 47.44
C GLU A 57 50.20 -5.87 46.19
N CYS A 58 49.56 -4.69 46.30
CA CYS A 58 49.47 -3.73 45.19
C CYS A 58 50.84 -3.23 44.76
N LEU A 59 51.75 -2.98 45.72
CA LEU A 59 53.12 -2.54 45.43
C LEU A 59 53.93 -3.64 44.75
N ASN A 60 53.79 -4.89 45.19
CA ASN A 60 54.45 -6.05 44.57
C ASN A 60 53.97 -6.25 43.13
N GLN A 61 52.66 -6.16 42.88
CA GLN A 61 52.12 -6.19 41.52
C GLN A 61 52.62 -5.01 40.68
N ALA A 62 52.63 -3.78 41.22
CA ALA A 62 53.15 -2.61 40.52
C ALA A 62 54.65 -2.74 40.15
N ARG A 63 55.42 -3.52 40.92
CA ARG A 63 56.84 -3.82 40.66
C ARG A 63 57.06 -5.06 39.79
N ASP A 64 56.01 -5.83 39.47
CA ASP A 64 56.14 -7.02 38.64
C ASP A 64 56.51 -6.63 37.21
N LYS A 65 57.75 -6.98 36.83
CA LYS A 65 58.29 -6.72 35.48
C LYS A 65 57.47 -7.41 34.38
N ARG A 66 56.84 -8.56 34.67
CA ARG A 66 56.01 -9.29 33.69
C ARG A 66 54.73 -8.52 33.41
N MET A 67 54.04 -8.07 34.46
CA MET A 67 52.86 -7.23 34.36
C MET A 67 53.17 -5.90 33.65
N LEU A 68 54.25 -5.20 34.05
CA LEU A 68 54.65 -3.94 33.41
C LEU A 68 54.95 -4.13 31.91
N ARG A 69 55.67 -5.19 31.55
CA ARG A 69 55.93 -5.54 30.14
C ARG A 69 54.63 -5.81 29.37
N ALA A 70 53.69 -6.54 29.98
CA ALA A 70 52.39 -6.81 29.37
C ALA A 70 51.56 -5.53 29.18
N LEU A 71 51.55 -4.62 30.16
CA LEU A 71 50.87 -3.32 30.06
C LEU A 71 51.49 -2.45 28.96
N THR A 72 52.81 -2.36 28.89
CA THR A 72 53.49 -1.60 27.82
C THR A 72 53.22 -2.19 26.45
N GLN A 73 53.15 -3.52 26.34
CA GLN A 73 52.80 -4.19 25.08
C GLN A 73 51.36 -3.86 24.67
N LYS A 74 50.41 -3.83 25.61
CA LYS A 74 49.01 -3.50 25.32
C LYS A 74 48.81 -2.03 24.99
N ALA A 75 49.56 -1.13 25.62
CA ALA A 75 49.60 0.27 25.23
C ALA A 75 50.11 0.45 23.79
N PHE A 76 51.17 -0.28 23.42
CA PHE A 76 51.67 -0.28 22.06
C PHE A 76 50.65 -0.87 21.07
N ASP A 77 49.98 -1.97 21.41
CA ASP A 77 48.90 -2.54 20.59
C ASP A 77 47.77 -1.50 20.35
N VAL A 78 47.38 -0.76 21.40
CA VAL A 78 46.41 0.35 21.32
C VAL A 78 46.89 1.45 20.37
N ASP A 79 48.14 1.88 20.50
CA ASP A 79 48.72 2.93 19.66
C ASP A 79 48.89 2.47 18.20
N LEU A 80 49.18 1.19 17.95
CA LEU A 80 49.17 0.64 16.59
C LEU A 80 47.78 0.67 15.97
N ILE A 81 46.74 0.32 16.73
CA ILE A 81 45.37 0.39 16.24
C ILE A 81 44.99 1.85 15.91
N GLN A 82 45.39 2.81 16.75
CA GLN A 82 45.21 4.24 16.46
C GLN A 82 46.05 4.73 15.27
N LEU A 83 47.24 4.18 15.08
CA LEU A 83 48.08 4.48 13.92
C LEU A 83 47.43 3.97 12.63
N ALA A 84 46.83 2.78 12.64
CA ALA A 84 46.04 2.29 11.50
C ALA A 84 44.85 3.21 11.21
N HIS A 85 44.14 3.66 12.25
CA HIS A 85 43.06 4.63 12.09
C HIS A 85 43.55 5.94 11.46
N LYS A 86 44.63 6.53 11.97
CA LYS A 86 45.23 7.76 11.43
C LYS A 86 45.77 7.55 10.02
N ALA A 87 46.41 6.42 9.74
CA ALA A 87 46.90 6.11 8.40
C ALA A 87 45.76 5.99 7.37
N ALA A 88 44.56 5.60 7.79
CA ALA A 88 43.38 5.56 6.93
C ALA A 88 42.69 6.92 6.78
N HIS A 89 42.69 7.76 7.83
CA HIS A 89 41.79 8.91 7.93
C HIS A 89 42.43 10.29 8.11
N ALA A 90 43.71 10.37 8.46
CA ALA A 90 44.43 11.62 8.75
C ALA A 90 45.39 12.00 7.62
N THR A 91 45.95 13.20 7.71
CA THR A 91 46.97 13.67 6.76
C THR A 91 48.28 12.89 6.94
N PRO A 92 49.11 12.74 5.89
CA PRO A 92 50.44 12.13 6.03
C PRO A 92 51.28 12.78 7.14
N GLU A 93 51.16 14.10 7.31
CA GLU A 93 51.84 14.88 8.35
C GLU A 93 51.37 14.45 9.75
N ASP A 94 50.07 14.28 9.96
CA ASP A 94 49.52 13.79 11.24
C ASP A 94 49.98 12.36 11.54
N VAL A 95 50.09 11.52 10.51
CA VAL A 95 50.59 10.15 10.64
C VAL A 95 52.06 10.16 11.03
N HIS A 96 52.88 11.00 10.39
CA HIS A 96 54.28 11.16 10.74
C HIS A 96 54.47 11.73 12.14
N SER A 97 53.68 12.74 12.52
CA SER A 97 53.67 13.28 13.88
C SER A 97 53.32 12.21 14.90
N PHE A 98 52.29 11.40 14.64
CA PHE A 98 51.88 10.35 15.57
C PHE A 98 52.90 9.21 15.66
N ILE A 99 53.58 8.87 14.57
CA ILE A 99 54.72 7.93 14.60
C ILE A 99 55.84 8.48 15.49
N SER A 100 56.14 9.78 15.39
CA SER A 100 57.11 10.45 16.27
C SER A 100 56.66 10.38 17.74
N ASP A 101 55.38 10.59 18.01
CA ASP A 101 54.82 10.47 19.36
C ASP A 101 54.97 9.04 19.90
N ILE A 102 54.65 8.02 19.10
CA ILE A 102 54.84 6.60 19.48
C ILE A 102 56.31 6.32 19.81
N ARG A 103 57.26 6.90 19.07
CA ARG A 103 58.71 6.78 19.34
C ARG A 103 59.14 7.46 20.64
N SER A 104 58.45 8.52 21.04
CA SER A 104 58.73 9.22 22.31
C SER A 104 58.17 8.51 23.55
N LYS A 105 57.24 7.56 23.38
CA LYS A 105 56.56 6.88 24.49
C LYS A 105 57.45 5.85 25.18
N ASP A 106 57.12 5.63 26.45
CA ASP A 106 57.83 4.75 27.38
C ASP A 106 58.17 3.34 26.83
N TYR A 107 57.25 2.70 26.11
CA TYR A 107 57.44 1.34 25.61
C TYR A 107 58.47 1.26 24.47
N TYR A 108 58.72 2.36 23.76
CA TYR A 108 59.74 2.44 22.71
C TYR A 108 61.12 2.62 23.34
N VAL A 109 61.24 3.55 24.31
CA VAL A 109 62.47 3.79 25.09
C VAL A 109 62.91 2.52 25.84
N LEU A 110 61.96 1.73 26.35
CA LEU A 110 62.23 0.47 27.04
C LEU A 110 62.54 -0.71 26.10
N GLY A 111 62.56 -0.50 24.78
CA GLY A 111 62.90 -1.53 23.79
C GLY A 111 61.82 -2.59 23.58
N PHE A 112 60.57 -2.34 24.00
CA PHE A 112 59.47 -3.30 23.83
C PHE A 112 58.76 -3.21 22.47
N ALA A 113 58.97 -2.14 21.71
CA ALA A 113 58.21 -1.87 20.48
C ALA A 113 59.04 -1.43 19.26
N GLY A 114 60.34 -1.14 19.43
CA GLY A 114 61.12 -0.37 18.44
C GLY A 114 61.19 -1.01 17.06
N GLN A 115 61.77 -2.22 16.99
CA GLN A 115 61.94 -2.95 15.73
C GLN A 115 60.60 -3.22 15.04
N THR A 116 59.56 -3.56 15.80
CA THR A 116 58.25 -3.87 15.23
C THR A 116 57.54 -2.64 14.65
N LEU A 117 57.69 -1.46 15.25
CA LEU A 117 57.14 -0.23 14.68
C LEU A 117 57.84 0.12 13.37
N ASP A 118 59.17 0.06 13.36
CA ASP A 118 59.96 0.41 12.17
C ASP A 118 59.70 -0.60 11.03
N ASP A 119 59.56 -1.90 11.32
CA ASP A 119 59.17 -2.92 10.33
C ASP A 119 57.78 -2.68 9.72
N LEU A 120 56.85 -2.12 10.51
CA LEU A 120 55.50 -1.78 10.05
C LEU A 120 55.51 -0.52 9.17
N VAL A 121 56.35 0.48 9.48
CA VAL A 121 56.38 1.81 8.83
C VAL A 121 57.29 1.87 7.60
N ASN A 122 58.40 1.12 7.58
CA ASN A 122 59.38 1.04 6.47
C ASN A 122 58.80 0.86 5.04
N PRO A 123 57.72 0.10 4.82
CA PRO A 123 57.18 -0.15 3.47
C PRO A 123 56.37 1.01 2.89
N GLY A 124 56.16 2.08 3.66
CA GLY A 124 55.34 3.23 3.27
C GLY A 124 54.15 3.47 4.20
N THR A 125 53.56 4.65 4.08
CA THR A 125 52.32 5.06 4.78
C THR A 125 51.06 4.60 4.03
N GLY A 126 49.88 4.85 4.59
CA GLY A 126 48.60 4.60 3.90
C GLY A 126 48.06 3.17 4.05
N LEU A 127 47.42 2.65 3.01
CA LEU A 127 46.71 1.37 2.98
C LEU A 127 47.61 0.16 3.28
N PRO A 128 48.87 0.09 2.79
CA PRO A 128 49.79 -1.00 3.16
C PRO A 128 50.06 -1.07 4.66
N LEU A 129 50.24 0.08 5.32
CA LEU A 129 50.44 0.19 6.77
C LEU A 129 49.18 -0.29 7.52
N VAL A 130 47.99 0.16 7.09
CA VAL A 130 46.70 -0.28 7.67
C VAL A 130 46.53 -1.79 7.56
N ARG A 131 46.80 -2.38 6.38
CA ARG A 131 46.68 -3.82 6.14
C ARG A 131 47.64 -4.64 7.00
N ARG A 132 48.87 -4.18 7.20
CA ARG A 132 49.87 -4.87 8.03
C ARG A 132 49.50 -4.85 9.50
N ILE A 133 49.14 -3.68 10.03
CA ILE A 133 48.67 -3.56 11.40
C ILE A 133 47.42 -4.43 11.60
N ARG A 134 46.50 -4.42 10.65
CA ARG A 134 45.30 -5.25 10.71
C ARG A 134 45.59 -6.74 10.69
N SER A 135 46.42 -7.20 9.75
CA SER A 135 46.83 -8.60 9.65
C SER A 135 47.38 -9.12 10.98
N ARG A 136 48.16 -8.32 11.71
CA ARG A 136 48.64 -8.66 13.05
C ARG A 136 47.51 -8.96 14.04
N PHE A 137 46.43 -8.18 14.05
CA PHE A 137 45.30 -8.42 14.95
C PHE A 137 44.31 -9.48 14.42
N ASP A 138 44.27 -9.69 13.12
CA ASP A 138 43.47 -10.75 12.50
C ASP A 138 44.05 -12.14 12.79
N THR A 139 45.38 -12.27 12.90
CA THR A 139 46.02 -13.52 13.36
C THR A 139 45.77 -13.85 14.84
N THR A 140 45.25 -12.91 15.64
CA THR A 140 44.86 -13.20 17.03
C THR A 140 43.56 -14.02 17.03
N PRO A 141 43.54 -15.23 17.63
CA PRO A 141 42.34 -16.07 17.67
C PRO A 141 41.15 -15.34 18.31
N ALA A 142 39.94 -15.57 17.80
CA ALA A 142 38.73 -14.87 18.27
C ALA A 142 38.48 -15.06 19.78
N TRP A 143 38.74 -16.25 20.32
CA TRP A 143 38.61 -16.56 21.75
C TRP A 143 39.63 -15.81 22.62
N ARG A 144 40.75 -15.35 22.06
CA ARG A 144 41.74 -14.52 22.77
C ARG A 144 41.37 -13.04 22.81
N LYS A 145 40.31 -12.60 22.11
CA LYS A 145 39.90 -11.19 22.11
C LYS A 145 38.86 -10.98 23.21
N SER A 146 39.17 -10.19 24.23
CA SER A 146 38.15 -9.81 25.23
C SER A 146 37.09 -8.93 24.56
N ASP A 147 35.91 -8.78 25.16
CA ASP A 147 34.85 -7.95 24.56
C ASP A 147 35.28 -6.49 24.44
N ALA A 148 36.08 -5.98 25.39
CA ALA A 148 36.70 -4.66 25.29
C ALA A 148 37.68 -4.57 24.10
N LEU A 149 38.49 -5.61 23.85
CA LEU A 149 39.41 -5.63 22.70
C LEU A 149 38.65 -5.81 21.38
N LYS A 150 37.61 -6.65 21.32
CA LYS A 150 36.74 -6.78 20.14
C LYS A 150 36.10 -5.44 19.80
N LEU A 151 35.56 -4.74 20.79
CA LEU A 151 34.95 -3.42 20.63
C LEU A 151 35.99 -2.38 20.18
N TYR A 152 37.18 -2.39 20.79
CA TYR A 152 38.25 -1.45 20.43
C TYR A 152 38.76 -1.68 19.00
N LEU A 153 39.03 -2.93 18.62
CA LEU A 153 39.39 -3.30 17.25
C LEU A 153 38.30 -2.89 16.27
N LYS A 154 37.05 -3.17 16.58
CA LYS A 154 35.92 -2.80 15.72
C LYS A 154 35.81 -1.29 15.49
N ASN A 155 36.06 -0.49 16.53
CA ASN A 155 35.91 0.97 16.45
C ASN A 155 37.09 1.66 15.77
N TYR A 156 38.32 1.17 15.96
CA TYR A 156 39.52 1.90 15.54
C TYR A 156 40.36 1.17 14.49
N LEU A 157 40.28 -0.15 14.38
CA LEU A 157 40.99 -0.90 13.35
C LEU A 157 40.14 -0.93 12.08
N THR A 158 40.30 0.09 11.24
CA THR A 158 39.48 0.31 10.04
C THR A 158 39.37 -0.95 9.20
N THR A 159 38.12 -1.37 8.92
CA THR A 159 37.84 -2.49 8.03
C THR A 159 38.16 -2.07 6.60
N THR A 160 39.41 -2.21 6.15
CA THR A 160 39.78 -2.01 4.74
C THR A 160 38.94 -2.93 3.87
N SER A 161 38.09 -2.35 3.02
CA SER A 161 37.34 -3.09 2.02
C SER A 161 38.29 -3.90 1.14
N LEU A 162 37.88 -5.11 0.75
CA LEU A 162 38.61 -5.91 -0.26
C LEU A 162 38.75 -5.16 -1.60
N PHE A 163 37.91 -4.13 -1.81
CA PHE A 163 37.85 -3.32 -3.03
C PHE A 163 38.72 -2.06 -3.00
N HIS A 164 39.50 -1.83 -1.93
CA HIS A 164 40.53 -0.78 -1.95
C HIS A 164 41.81 -1.37 -2.55
N ASP A 165 42.03 -1.20 -3.84
CA ASP A 165 43.24 -1.59 -4.57
C ASP A 165 44.42 -0.65 -4.27
N GLY A 166 44.17 0.58 -3.82
CA GLY A 166 45.23 1.54 -3.48
C GLY A 166 44.84 2.69 -2.55
N ASP A 167 45.85 3.50 -2.19
CA ASP A 167 45.70 4.65 -1.28
C ASP A 167 44.70 5.67 -1.78
N VAL A 168 44.60 5.87 -3.10
CA VAL A 168 43.67 6.83 -3.72
C VAL A 168 42.21 6.49 -3.39
N GLN A 169 41.83 5.20 -3.42
CA GLN A 169 40.46 4.78 -3.11
C GLN A 169 40.17 4.89 -1.60
N MET A 170 41.16 4.58 -0.76
CA MET A 170 41.05 4.78 0.68
C MET A 170 40.91 6.27 1.03
N GLN A 171 41.70 7.13 0.38
CA GLN A 171 41.63 8.59 0.54
C GLN A 171 40.31 9.14 0.00
N ALA A 172 39.82 8.67 -1.15
CA ALA A 172 38.52 9.07 -1.69
C ALA A 172 37.37 8.65 -0.77
N HIS A 173 37.42 7.43 -0.24
CA HIS A 173 36.46 6.95 0.76
C HIS A 173 36.51 7.81 2.03
N THR A 174 37.69 8.07 2.58
CA THR A 174 37.88 8.95 3.73
C THR A 174 37.40 10.37 3.47
N ALA A 175 37.69 10.93 2.30
CA ALA A 175 37.24 12.26 1.90
C ALA A 175 35.70 12.32 1.82
N LEU A 176 35.05 11.28 1.29
CA LEU A 176 33.59 11.18 1.27
C LEU A 176 33.00 11.04 2.67
N SER A 177 33.57 10.18 3.54
CA SER A 177 33.14 10.04 4.93
C SER A 177 33.30 11.34 5.70
N ASN A 178 34.44 12.03 5.53
CA ASN A 178 34.71 13.31 6.18
C ASN A 178 33.82 14.44 5.64
N ALA A 179 33.61 14.52 4.32
CA ALA A 179 32.75 15.52 3.70
C ALA A 179 31.29 15.35 4.11
N LEU A 180 30.80 14.11 4.18
CA LEU A 180 29.45 13.82 4.65
C LEU A 180 29.32 14.11 6.15
N ALA A 181 30.29 13.72 6.97
CA ALA A 181 30.29 14.05 8.39
C ALA A 181 30.27 15.57 8.64
N SER A 182 31.08 16.33 7.90
CA SER A 182 31.07 17.80 7.93
C SER A 182 29.74 18.38 7.44
N ALA A 183 29.16 17.84 6.37
CA ALA A 183 27.86 18.28 5.86
C ALA A 183 26.73 18.04 6.87
N VAL A 184 26.78 16.95 7.65
CA VAL A 184 25.82 16.71 8.72
C VAL A 184 26.04 17.68 9.87
N GLN A 185 27.29 17.89 10.30
CA GLN A 185 27.63 18.83 11.37
C GLN A 185 27.20 20.27 11.05
N GLU A 186 27.34 20.69 9.79
CA GLU A 186 26.93 22.01 9.30
C GLU A 186 25.41 22.12 9.04
N GLY A 187 24.64 21.04 9.27
CA GLY A 187 23.20 21.01 8.97
C GLY A 187 22.88 21.12 7.48
N LYS A 188 23.86 20.88 6.60
CA LYS A 188 23.74 20.97 5.14
C LYS A 188 23.29 19.67 4.49
N THR A 189 23.27 18.55 5.22
CA THR A 189 22.79 17.29 4.70
C THR A 189 21.31 17.34 4.37
N ARG A 190 20.98 16.92 3.15
CA ARG A 190 19.61 16.86 2.67
C ARG A 190 18.92 15.64 3.30
N GLN A 191 17.64 15.77 3.62
CA GLN A 191 16.84 14.69 4.20
C GLN A 191 16.84 13.40 3.34
N GLY A 192 17.05 13.51 2.03
CA GLY A 192 17.22 12.36 1.13
C GLY A 192 18.52 11.57 1.34
N GLU A 193 19.58 12.20 1.84
CA GLU A 193 20.87 11.56 2.14
C GLU A 193 20.78 10.79 3.47
N LEU A 194 20.03 11.31 4.45
CA LEU A 194 19.68 10.63 5.69
C LEU A 194 18.69 9.48 5.47
N ASP A 195 17.69 9.66 4.60
CA ASP A 195 16.77 8.59 4.17
C ASP A 195 17.51 7.49 3.40
N LEU A 196 18.51 7.84 2.59
CA LEU A 196 19.38 6.86 1.93
C LEU A 196 20.19 6.10 2.98
N ALA A 197 20.86 6.78 3.92
CA ALA A 197 21.59 6.14 5.01
C ALA A 197 20.69 5.24 5.88
N ALA A 198 19.44 5.64 6.16
CA ALA A 198 18.46 4.89 6.92
C ALA A 198 17.91 3.66 6.17
N ARG A 199 17.63 3.78 4.86
CA ARG A 199 17.19 2.65 4.02
C ARG A 199 18.30 1.62 3.84
N VAL A 200 19.53 2.09 3.79
CA VAL A 200 20.71 1.24 3.73
C VAL A 200 20.92 0.59 5.12
N ALA A 201 20.73 1.30 6.23
CA ALA A 201 20.81 0.77 7.61
C ALA A 201 19.72 -0.25 7.95
N ALA A 202 18.56 -0.14 7.30
CA ALA A 202 17.48 -1.12 7.35
C ALA A 202 17.71 -2.32 6.41
N GLY A 203 18.90 -2.48 5.82
CA GLY A 203 19.27 -3.63 4.99
C GLY A 203 18.82 -3.56 3.52
N GLY A 204 18.26 -2.44 3.05
CA GLY A 204 17.73 -2.29 1.68
C GLY A 204 18.78 -2.18 0.58
N LEU A 205 20.05 -1.94 0.95
CA LEU A 205 21.23 -1.96 0.07
C LEU A 205 22.37 -2.62 0.86
N ARG A 206 23.12 -3.55 0.23
CA ARG A 206 24.25 -4.24 0.88
C ARG A 206 25.32 -3.23 1.29
N THR A 207 25.50 -3.01 2.59
CA THR A 207 26.73 -2.43 3.15
C THR A 207 26.82 -2.64 4.66
N ASP A 208 27.63 -3.60 5.11
CA ASP A 208 27.96 -3.70 6.55
C ASP A 208 29.08 -2.72 6.95
N ALA A 209 29.95 -2.31 6.01
CA ALA A 209 31.12 -1.48 6.32
C ALA A 209 30.88 0.03 6.22
N VAL A 210 30.18 0.49 5.19
CA VAL A 210 30.00 1.94 4.93
C VAL A 210 29.02 2.55 5.94
N ILE A 211 27.95 1.86 6.32
CA ILE A 211 26.92 2.39 7.23
C ILE A 211 27.42 2.43 8.67
N GLU A 212 28.00 1.32 9.12
CA GLU A 212 28.59 1.24 10.45
C GLU A 212 29.64 2.34 10.59
N GLN A 213 30.45 2.58 9.55
CA GLN A 213 31.40 3.69 9.54
C GLN A 213 30.74 5.06 9.41
N LEU A 214 29.67 5.26 8.63
CA LEU A 214 28.96 6.54 8.52
C LEU A 214 28.35 6.98 9.84
N VAL A 215 27.65 6.07 10.51
CA VAL A 215 27.03 6.31 11.82
C VAL A 215 28.11 6.45 12.89
N THR A 216 29.19 5.67 12.81
CA THR A 216 30.34 5.77 13.71
C THR A 216 31.12 7.07 13.51
N SER A 217 31.32 7.55 12.28
CA SER A 217 31.96 8.84 11.99
C SER A 217 31.09 10.04 12.39
N PHE A 218 29.76 9.93 12.25
CA PHE A 218 28.81 10.93 12.72
C PHE A 218 28.82 11.08 14.25
N LEU A 219 28.92 9.96 14.99
CA LEU A 219 28.91 9.92 16.46
C LEU A 219 30.29 10.06 17.10
N LEU A 220 31.39 9.69 16.42
CA LEU A 220 32.77 9.87 16.90
C LEU A 220 33.26 11.32 16.77
N ARG A 221 32.79 12.11 15.79
CA ARG A 221 33.18 13.52 15.66
C ARG A 221 32.39 14.49 16.53
N SER A 222 31.18 14.11 16.94
CA SER A 222 30.45 14.83 18.01
C SER A 222 31.14 14.72 19.38
N LYS A 223 32.13 13.82 19.49
CA LYS A 223 32.95 13.55 20.69
C LYS A 223 34.05 14.58 20.94
N ASP A 224 34.49 15.33 19.91
CA ASP A 224 35.60 16.30 20.00
C ASP A 224 35.19 17.65 20.63
N ALA A 225 33.91 17.87 20.92
CA ALA A 225 33.42 19.17 21.36
C ALA A 225 33.61 19.48 22.87
N LEU A 226 33.59 18.53 23.82
CA LEU A 226 33.64 18.84 25.28
C LEU A 226 34.13 17.67 26.19
N HIS A 227 34.61 18.04 27.39
CA HIS A 227 35.48 17.30 28.35
C HIS A 227 35.05 15.92 28.93
N ARG A 228 33.87 15.37 28.62
CA ARG A 228 33.47 14.02 29.11
C ARG A 228 32.66 13.24 28.08
N PRO A 229 33.34 12.48 27.19
CA PRO A 229 32.67 11.47 26.39
C PRO A 229 31.95 10.50 27.33
N HIS A 230 30.73 10.08 26.98
CA HIS A 230 29.88 9.12 27.72
C HIS A 230 28.96 9.68 28.83
N SER A 231 28.90 10.98 29.09
CA SER A 231 27.93 11.53 30.06
C SER A 231 26.53 11.76 29.44
N SER A 232 25.46 11.59 30.21
CA SER A 232 24.07 11.83 29.76
C SER A 232 23.85 13.25 29.24
N ARG A 233 24.50 14.22 29.88
CA ARG A 233 24.42 15.65 29.56
C ARG A 233 24.96 15.98 28.16
N HIS A 234 25.95 15.21 27.68
CA HIS A 234 26.54 15.36 26.35
C HIS A 234 25.53 15.12 25.21
N LEU A 235 24.53 14.26 25.43
CA LEU A 235 23.59 13.84 24.40
C LEU A 235 22.38 14.76 24.28
N THR A 236 22.11 15.53 25.33
CA THR A 236 21.03 16.51 25.35
C THR A 236 21.40 17.77 24.58
N GLU A 237 22.69 18.13 24.52
CA GLU A 237 23.18 19.32 23.82
C GLU A 237 23.42 19.08 22.31
N VAL A 238 23.66 17.83 21.91
CA VAL A 238 23.90 17.45 20.52
C VAL A 238 22.55 17.04 19.89
N GLY A 239 21.85 18.00 19.27
CA GLY A 239 20.54 17.80 18.61
C GLY A 239 20.49 16.61 17.64
N ALA A 240 21.64 16.19 17.12
CA ALA A 240 21.82 15.00 16.30
C ALA A 240 21.32 13.68 16.94
N MET A 241 21.35 13.52 18.27
CA MET A 241 20.76 12.35 18.93
C MET A 241 19.22 12.44 18.94
N ALA A 242 18.67 13.64 19.13
CA ALA A 242 17.23 13.87 19.01
C ALA A 242 16.76 13.63 17.56
N ASP A 243 17.52 14.08 16.56
CA ASP A 243 17.25 13.82 15.15
C ASP A 243 17.28 12.32 14.82
N ALA A 244 18.27 11.61 15.35
CA ALA A 244 18.38 10.16 15.20
C ALA A 244 17.19 9.44 15.85
N LEU A 245 16.80 9.82 17.07
CA LEU A 245 15.62 9.26 17.75
C LEU A 245 14.32 9.62 17.03
N ALA A 246 14.21 10.82 16.50
CA ALA A 246 13.06 11.29 15.73
C ALA A 246 13.00 10.69 14.33
N THR A 247 14.09 10.16 13.80
CA THR A 247 14.08 9.52 12.48
C THR A 247 13.90 8.02 12.59
N LEU A 248 14.63 7.41 13.53
CA LEU A 248 14.78 5.97 13.63
C LEU A 248 13.88 5.36 14.72
N GLY A 249 13.38 6.19 15.65
CA GLY A 249 12.58 5.79 16.81
C GLY A 249 13.43 5.10 17.88
N ARG A 250 13.08 5.22 19.16
CA ARG A 250 13.83 4.53 20.23
C ARG A 250 13.59 3.02 20.18
N ARG A 251 14.57 2.27 19.66
CA ARG A 251 14.51 0.82 19.49
C ARG A 251 15.73 0.15 20.11
N SER A 252 15.70 -1.17 20.25
CA SER A 252 16.82 -1.95 20.77
C SER A 252 18.07 -1.78 19.91
N GLU A 253 17.96 -1.59 18.59
CA GLU A 253 19.10 -1.38 17.70
C GLU A 253 19.74 -0.01 17.89
N ILE A 254 18.94 1.02 18.14
CA ILE A 254 19.46 2.33 18.56
C ILE A 254 20.06 2.23 19.96
N ASP A 255 19.43 1.53 20.89
CA ASP A 255 19.99 1.33 22.22
C ASP A 255 21.31 0.55 22.14
N GLN A 256 21.43 -0.43 21.25
CA GLN A 256 22.67 -1.16 20.96
C GLN A 256 23.70 -0.24 20.31
N LEU A 257 23.30 0.58 19.35
CA LEU A 257 24.14 1.58 18.72
C LEU A 257 24.69 2.56 19.78
N ILE A 258 23.81 3.13 20.59
CA ILE A 258 24.12 4.02 21.72
C ILE A 258 25.03 3.32 22.73
N ARG A 259 24.78 2.04 23.06
CA ARG A 259 25.67 1.21 23.89
C ARG A 259 27.05 1.02 23.25
N ARG A 260 27.14 0.84 21.92
CA ARG A 260 28.44 0.76 21.20
C ARG A 260 29.26 2.04 21.34
N PHE A 261 28.60 3.20 21.51
CA PHE A 261 29.26 4.47 21.83
C PHE A 261 29.53 4.68 23.33
N GLY A 262 29.32 3.65 24.16
CA GLY A 262 29.56 3.72 25.61
C GLY A 262 28.56 4.61 26.35
N VAL A 263 27.43 4.92 25.72
CA VAL A 263 26.36 5.70 26.34
C VAL A 263 25.37 4.75 26.99
N ASN A 264 24.95 5.06 28.23
CA ASN A 264 23.83 4.37 28.84
C ASN A 264 22.53 4.72 28.10
N PRO A 265 21.79 3.77 27.51
CA PRO A 265 20.53 4.08 26.84
C PRO A 265 19.51 4.78 27.73
N ARG A 266 19.58 4.58 29.05
CA ARG A 266 18.70 5.26 30.03
C ARG A 266 18.99 6.75 30.16
N ALA A 267 20.18 7.19 29.77
CA ALA A 267 20.63 8.58 29.81
C ALA A 267 20.21 9.41 28.58
N VAL A 268 19.60 8.77 27.58
CA VAL A 268 19.14 9.42 26.35
C VAL A 268 17.91 10.28 26.67
N PRO A 269 17.92 11.58 26.32
CA PRO A 269 16.80 12.48 26.60
C PRO A 269 15.52 11.99 25.89
N ARG A 270 14.37 12.27 26.52
CA ARG A 270 13.08 12.04 25.85
C ARG A 270 13.01 12.96 24.64
N LEU A 271 12.53 12.43 23.53
CA LEU A 271 12.35 13.22 22.31
C LEU A 271 11.28 14.28 22.58
N SER A 272 11.62 15.56 22.38
CA SER A 272 10.65 16.64 22.51
C SER A 272 9.58 16.51 21.43
N LEU A 273 8.32 16.78 21.76
CA LEU A 273 7.22 16.78 20.79
C LEU A 273 7.37 17.90 19.74
N ASP A 274 8.17 18.92 20.06
CA ASP A 274 8.50 20.05 19.17
C ASP A 274 9.65 19.78 18.21
N HIS A 275 10.15 18.54 18.21
CA HIS A 275 11.24 18.18 17.33
C HIS A 275 10.81 18.31 15.85
N ASN A 276 11.58 19.04 15.04
CA ASN A 276 11.23 19.36 13.64
C ASN A 276 10.98 18.16 12.72
N LEU A 277 11.45 16.97 13.13
CA LEU A 277 11.22 15.71 12.42
C LEU A 277 9.98 14.93 12.92
N LEU A 278 9.28 15.39 13.94
CA LEU A 278 8.00 14.82 14.38
C LEU A 278 6.82 15.58 13.75
N PRO A 279 5.64 14.94 13.62
CA PRO A 279 4.42 15.65 13.25
C PRO A 279 4.10 16.72 14.30
N LYS A 280 3.82 17.95 13.87
CA LYS A 280 3.35 19.03 14.74
C LYS A 280 1.91 18.75 15.20
N ALA A 281 1.76 17.95 16.25
CA ALA A 281 0.46 17.40 16.67
C ALA A 281 -0.51 18.42 17.27
N PHE A 282 -0.03 19.60 17.68
CA PHE A 282 -0.84 20.63 18.33
C PHE A 282 -1.13 21.83 17.41
N GLY A 283 -0.41 21.94 16.30
CA GLY A 283 -0.59 22.99 15.30
C GLY A 283 -1.44 22.52 14.12
N SER A 284 -2.09 23.46 13.45
CA SER A 284 -2.75 23.18 12.16
C SER A 284 -1.73 22.75 11.10
N LEU A 285 -2.02 21.67 10.37
CA LEU A 285 -1.29 21.34 9.14
C LEU A 285 -1.79 22.19 7.98
N SER A 286 -1.37 23.46 7.98
CA SER A 286 -1.87 24.55 7.15
C SER A 286 -1.68 24.40 5.63
N SER A 287 -0.92 23.39 5.19
CA SER A 287 -0.67 23.10 3.78
C SER A 287 -0.65 21.60 3.48
N ASP A 288 -0.99 21.23 2.24
CA ASP A 288 -0.87 19.85 1.72
C ASP A 288 0.53 19.27 1.92
N VAL A 289 1.56 20.14 1.89
CA VAL A 289 2.96 19.76 2.09
C VAL A 289 3.22 19.38 3.55
N GLN A 290 2.77 20.19 4.51
CA GLN A 290 2.87 19.90 5.94
C GLN A 290 2.05 18.66 6.31
N LEU A 291 0.84 18.51 5.76
CA LEU A 291 0.01 17.32 5.96
C LEU A 291 0.68 16.06 5.41
N ALA A 292 1.21 16.12 4.18
CA ALA A 292 1.93 15.00 3.59
C ALA A 292 3.22 14.68 4.36
N GLN A 293 3.94 15.68 4.86
CA GLN A 293 5.14 15.49 5.67
C GLN A 293 4.79 14.84 7.01
N ALA A 294 3.77 15.33 7.72
CA ALA A 294 3.29 14.76 8.97
C ALA A 294 2.81 13.31 8.79
N TYR A 295 2.00 13.03 7.76
CA TYR A 295 1.57 11.68 7.43
C TYR A 295 2.76 10.77 7.09
N ASN A 296 3.67 11.21 6.21
CA ASN A 296 4.81 10.38 5.80
C ASN A 296 5.74 10.09 6.98
N THR A 297 5.87 11.05 7.89
CA THR A 297 6.63 10.90 9.14
C THR A 297 5.95 9.90 10.06
N ALA A 298 4.64 10.04 10.33
CA ALA A 298 3.87 9.06 11.09
C ALA A 298 3.93 7.66 10.45
N ALA A 299 3.76 7.55 9.13
CA ALA A 299 3.85 6.31 8.39
C ALA A 299 5.25 5.66 8.47
N ARG A 300 6.33 6.46 8.41
CA ARG A 300 7.71 6.00 8.63
C ARG A 300 7.93 5.47 10.04
N HIS A 301 7.44 6.17 11.05
CA HIS A 301 7.53 5.73 12.43
C HIS A 301 6.77 4.44 12.69
N LEU A 302 5.59 4.33 12.08
CA LEU A 302 4.82 3.11 12.07
C LEU A 302 5.50 2.01 11.22
N ARG A 303 6.51 2.33 10.39
CA ARG A 303 7.12 1.43 9.39
C ARG A 303 6.14 0.98 8.30
N ALA A 304 5.08 1.74 8.08
CA ALA A 304 4.04 1.44 7.11
C ALA A 304 4.21 2.22 5.79
N VAL A 305 5.44 2.66 5.47
CA VAL A 305 5.72 3.33 4.20
C VAL A 305 5.51 2.29 3.09
N SER A 306 4.44 2.46 2.31
CA SER A 306 3.93 1.50 1.31
C SER A 306 3.10 0.33 1.87
N GLN A 307 2.74 0.37 3.16
CA GLN A 307 1.81 -0.56 3.78
C GLN A 307 0.51 0.16 4.14
N ARG A 308 -0.43 -0.61 4.66
CA ARG A 308 -1.79 -0.18 4.95
C ARG A 308 -1.81 0.40 6.33
N LEU A 309 -2.32 1.63 6.44
CA LEU A 309 -2.50 2.32 7.71
C LEU A 309 -3.99 2.44 7.98
N HIS A 310 -4.38 2.19 9.21
CA HIS A 310 -5.68 2.61 9.70
C HIS A 310 -5.59 4.09 10.02
N ILE A 311 -6.53 4.85 9.47
CA ILE A 311 -6.68 6.26 9.76
C ILE A 311 -8.06 6.38 10.40
N MET A 312 -8.10 6.67 11.69
CA MET A 312 -9.33 7.08 12.35
C MET A 312 -9.41 8.60 12.27
N VAL A 313 -10.60 9.10 11.98
CA VAL A 313 -10.89 10.53 11.98
C VAL A 313 -11.73 10.80 13.21
N ASP A 314 -11.27 11.69 14.07
CA ASP A 314 -12.02 12.17 15.22
C ASP A 314 -12.31 13.67 15.08
N GLU A 315 -13.52 14.08 15.43
CA GLU A 315 -13.90 15.50 15.46
C GLU A 315 -13.93 15.94 16.93
N THR A 316 -12.90 16.67 17.35
CA THR A 316 -12.81 17.09 18.75
C THR A 316 -13.35 18.50 18.90
N VAL A 317 -14.38 18.64 19.76
CA VAL A 317 -14.90 19.94 20.19
C VAL A 317 -13.96 20.48 21.26
N TRP A 318 -13.28 21.57 20.95
CA TRP A 318 -12.46 22.27 21.94
C TRP A 318 -13.34 23.15 22.82
N SER A 319 -12.93 23.34 24.08
CA SER A 319 -13.32 24.55 24.78
C SER A 319 -12.59 25.69 24.07
N PRO A 320 -13.30 26.61 23.37
CA PRO A 320 -12.64 27.64 22.58
C PRO A 320 -11.89 28.57 23.53
N ALA A 321 -10.57 28.42 23.58
CA ALA A 321 -9.65 29.24 24.34
C ALA A 321 -8.35 29.35 23.54
N ALA A 322 -7.67 30.48 23.71
CA ALA A 322 -6.31 30.62 23.23
C ALA A 322 -5.39 30.09 24.33
N GLU A 323 -4.49 29.17 24.00
CA GLU A 323 -3.55 28.60 24.96
C GLU A 323 -2.13 28.86 24.48
N GLN A 324 -1.31 29.44 25.34
CA GLN A 324 0.12 29.53 25.10
C GLN A 324 0.74 28.14 25.32
N CYS A 325 1.36 27.57 24.28
CA CYS A 325 2.03 26.27 24.35
C CYS A 325 3.55 26.47 24.47
N PRO A 326 4.10 26.43 25.71
CA PRO A 326 5.54 26.52 25.90
C PRO A 326 6.25 25.31 25.28
N GLY A 327 7.26 25.56 24.46
CA GLY A 327 8.04 24.54 23.76
C GLY A 327 7.78 24.46 22.25
N PHE A 328 6.56 24.77 21.79
CA PHE A 328 6.27 24.84 20.36
C PHE A 328 6.96 26.05 19.74
N LEU A 329 7.95 25.79 18.88
CA LEU A 329 8.70 26.85 18.20
C LEU A 329 8.02 27.24 16.88
N GLY A 330 7.96 28.55 16.63
CA GLY A 330 7.60 29.16 15.35
C GLY A 330 8.33 28.52 14.17
N GLU A 331 7.71 28.45 12.99
CA GLU A 331 8.45 28.09 11.77
C GLU A 331 9.60 29.09 11.49
N ASP A 332 9.44 30.33 11.93
CA ASP A 332 10.39 31.42 11.70
C ASP A 332 11.12 31.93 12.97
N THR A 333 10.63 31.62 14.17
CA THR A 333 11.20 32.08 15.46
C THR A 333 11.59 30.89 16.35
N LYS A 334 12.91 30.69 16.53
CA LYS A 334 13.46 29.51 17.21
C LYS A 334 13.36 29.52 18.74
N ASP A 335 12.86 30.59 19.36
CA ASP A 335 12.88 30.75 20.82
C ASP A 335 11.58 31.30 21.43
N THR A 336 10.54 31.60 20.63
CA THR A 336 9.31 32.20 21.14
C THR A 336 8.22 31.15 21.29
N ALA A 337 7.52 31.19 22.43
CA ALA A 337 6.34 30.36 22.65
C ALA A 337 5.23 30.79 21.67
N VAL A 338 4.37 29.86 21.30
CA VAL A 338 3.25 30.15 20.40
C VAL A 338 1.92 30.05 21.10
N ILE A 339 0.96 30.83 20.63
CA ILE A 339 -0.43 30.77 21.06
C ILE A 339 -1.22 30.00 20.01
N LEU A 340 -1.91 28.95 20.47
CA LEU A 340 -2.75 28.05 19.67
C LEU A 340 -4.22 28.23 20.07
N GLY A 341 -5.15 27.78 19.23
CA GLY A 341 -6.59 27.79 19.53
C GLY A 341 -7.44 28.67 18.61
N GLY A 342 -6.83 29.46 17.73
CA GLY A 342 -7.55 30.17 16.67
C GLY A 342 -7.89 29.27 15.47
N TYR A 343 -8.73 29.74 14.55
CA TYR A 343 -9.07 28.99 13.35
C TYR A 343 -8.06 29.16 12.23
N TRP A 344 -7.98 28.15 11.37
CA TRP A 344 -7.23 28.21 10.12
C TRP A 344 -8.06 28.87 9.02
N SER A 345 -7.38 29.65 8.18
CA SER A 345 -7.93 30.27 6.98
C SER A 345 -6.96 30.11 5.83
N ARG A 346 -7.50 29.95 4.62
CA ARG A 346 -6.72 29.93 3.39
C ARG A 346 -6.10 31.29 3.07
N ASN A 347 -6.68 32.37 3.59
CA ASN A 347 -6.08 33.70 3.57
C ASN A 347 -5.16 33.86 4.77
N TYR A 348 -3.86 34.06 4.54
CA TYR A 348 -2.87 34.15 5.61
C TYR A 348 -3.17 35.27 6.61
N GLN A 349 -3.73 36.40 6.16
CA GLN A 349 -4.13 37.52 7.03
C GLN A 349 -5.29 37.19 7.97
N ASP A 350 -6.08 36.16 7.64
CA ASP A 350 -7.23 35.70 8.44
C ASP A 350 -6.91 34.39 9.17
N CYS A 351 -5.65 33.97 9.22
CA CYS A 351 -5.24 32.68 9.74
C CYS A 351 -4.79 32.84 11.20
N TRP A 352 -5.58 32.36 12.16
CA TRP A 352 -5.38 32.59 13.60
C TRP A 352 -4.99 31.33 14.38
N HIS A 353 -4.89 30.19 13.70
CA HIS A 353 -4.53 28.91 14.33
C HIS A 353 -3.13 28.83 14.91
N TYR A 354 -2.28 29.80 14.59
CA TYR A 354 -0.88 29.84 15.00
C TYR A 354 -0.45 31.30 15.13
N LEU A 355 -0.18 31.75 16.35
CA LEU A 355 0.20 33.14 16.64
C LEU A 355 1.48 33.16 17.48
N ASP A 356 2.34 34.12 17.21
CA ASP A 356 3.57 34.35 17.98
C ASP A 356 3.24 35.05 19.30
N ALA A 357 3.61 34.45 20.44
CA ALA A 357 3.29 35.02 21.75
C ALA A 357 4.03 36.35 22.03
N ASP A 358 5.09 36.65 21.29
CA ASP A 358 5.79 37.93 21.39
C ASP A 358 5.01 39.08 20.73
N GLN A 359 4.18 38.76 19.73
CA GLN A 359 3.38 39.74 18.98
C GLN A 359 1.97 39.89 19.53
N TRP A 360 1.48 38.86 20.23
CA TRP A 360 0.09 38.76 20.67
C TRP A 360 0.03 38.37 22.15
N ALA A 361 -0.73 39.13 22.94
CA ALA A 361 -1.05 38.74 24.31
C ALA A 361 -2.36 37.93 24.32
N GLU A 362 -2.42 36.81 25.06
CA GLU A 362 -3.59 35.93 25.15
C GLU A 362 -4.89 36.70 25.46
N GLN A 363 -4.81 37.70 26.34
CA GLN A 363 -5.94 38.56 26.76
C GLN A 363 -6.47 39.49 25.66
N THR A 364 -5.68 39.70 24.60
CA THR A 364 -6.00 40.62 23.50
C THR A 364 -6.52 39.89 22.26
N LEU A 365 -6.59 38.56 22.30
CA LEU A 365 -7.02 37.75 21.17
C LEU A 365 -8.53 37.80 20.97
N ASP A 366 -8.94 37.91 19.71
CA ASP A 366 -10.34 37.96 19.32
C ASP A 366 -11.01 36.60 19.54
N GLN A 367 -12.00 36.56 20.43
CA GLN A 367 -12.74 35.33 20.75
C GLN A 367 -13.54 34.80 19.57
N GLU A 368 -13.92 35.64 18.60
CA GLU A 368 -14.59 35.19 17.38
C GLU A 368 -13.65 34.45 16.44
N ARG A 369 -12.33 34.64 16.62
CA ARG A 369 -11.27 33.96 15.87
C ARG A 369 -10.90 32.59 16.45
N LEU A 370 -11.48 32.21 17.58
CA LEU A 370 -11.25 30.90 18.19
C LEU A 370 -11.84 29.77 17.34
N ALA A 371 -11.06 28.70 17.18
CA ALA A 371 -11.53 27.45 16.62
C ALA A 371 -12.49 26.80 17.61
N LYS A 372 -13.63 26.33 17.09
CA LYS A 372 -14.64 25.62 17.90
C LYS A 372 -14.60 24.10 17.66
N LEU A 373 -13.85 23.66 16.65
CA LEU A 373 -13.72 22.26 16.26
C LEU A 373 -12.37 22.03 15.57
N THR A 374 -11.71 20.93 15.89
CA THR A 374 -10.54 20.41 15.17
C THR A 374 -10.83 19.02 14.62
N LEU A 375 -10.09 18.63 13.58
CA LEU A 375 -10.17 17.29 13.02
C LEU A 375 -8.85 16.55 13.27
N HIS A 376 -8.93 15.44 13.97
CA HIS A 376 -7.81 14.60 14.35
C HIS A 376 -7.75 13.37 13.44
N TYR A 377 -6.57 13.07 12.92
CA TYR A 377 -6.31 11.85 12.17
C TYR A 377 -5.38 10.97 12.98
N VAL A 378 -5.94 9.91 13.57
CA VAL A 378 -5.17 8.89 14.26
C VAL A 378 -4.74 7.84 13.25
N ILE A 379 -3.45 7.87 12.93
CA ILE A 379 -2.79 6.95 12.01
C ILE A 379 -2.19 5.82 12.86
N ALA A 380 -2.64 4.60 12.63
CA ALA A 380 -2.15 3.42 13.33
C ALA A 380 -1.86 2.30 12.34
N ARG A 381 -0.95 1.42 12.73
CA ARG A 381 -0.77 0.16 12.01
C ARG A 381 -1.83 -0.85 12.43
N PRO A 382 -2.47 -1.55 11.49
CA PRO A 382 -3.46 -2.58 11.81
C PRO A 382 -2.90 -3.69 12.71
N ASP A 383 -1.62 -4.01 12.49
CA ASP A 383 -0.86 -5.08 13.14
C ASP A 383 -0.02 -4.60 14.33
N HIS A 384 -0.06 -3.30 14.66
CA HIS A 384 0.71 -2.74 15.77
C HIS A 384 -0.18 -1.93 16.72
N ARG A 385 -0.78 -2.61 17.70
CA ARG A 385 -1.78 -2.02 18.62
C ARG A 385 -1.23 -1.08 19.69
N ARG A 386 0.08 -1.11 19.97
CA ARG A 386 0.71 -0.28 21.01
C ARG A 386 0.96 1.19 20.63
N TRP A 387 0.97 1.54 19.34
CA TRP A 387 1.31 2.90 18.90
C TRP A 387 0.34 3.39 17.81
N GLY A 388 -0.34 4.49 18.10
CA GLY A 388 -1.08 5.30 17.12
C GLY A 388 -0.51 6.71 17.14
N PHE A 389 -0.40 7.34 15.96
CA PHE A 389 0.02 8.72 15.82
C PHE A 389 -1.21 9.57 15.55
N ASP A 390 -1.55 10.44 16.50
CA ASP A 390 -2.55 11.46 16.26
C ASP A 390 -1.91 12.64 15.50
N THR A 391 -2.56 13.03 14.41
CA THR A 391 -2.21 14.22 13.63
C THR A 391 -3.41 15.15 13.63
N CYS A 392 -3.33 16.23 14.40
CA CYS A 392 -4.33 17.29 14.38
C CYS A 392 -4.22 18.06 13.06
N THR A 393 -5.36 18.38 12.44
CA THR A 393 -5.40 19.10 11.16
C THR A 393 -6.44 20.21 11.17
N LEU A 394 -6.08 21.30 10.49
CA LEU A 394 -6.86 22.51 10.22
C LEU A 394 -7.96 22.80 11.26
N PRO A 395 -7.64 23.57 12.32
CA PRO A 395 -8.66 24.13 13.20
C PRO A 395 -9.68 24.89 12.37
N ARG A 396 -10.95 24.56 12.52
CA ARG A 396 -11.96 24.99 11.57
C ARG A 396 -12.41 26.42 11.86
N LYS A 397 -12.44 27.25 10.81
CA LYS A 397 -13.12 28.54 10.88
C LYS A 397 -14.61 28.33 11.09
N PRO A 398 -15.24 29.00 12.09
CA PRO A 398 -16.68 28.93 12.27
C PRO A 398 -17.40 29.24 10.95
N LYS A 399 -18.26 28.31 10.50
CA LYS A 399 -19.11 28.44 9.30
C LYS A 399 -18.41 28.46 7.93
N ASP A 400 -17.07 28.41 7.85
CA ASP A 400 -16.31 28.64 6.59
C ASP A 400 -15.54 27.41 6.06
N SER A 401 -15.45 26.30 6.80
CA SER A 401 -14.78 25.05 6.38
C SER A 401 -15.59 23.83 6.77
N SER A 402 -15.73 22.83 5.90
CA SER A 402 -16.54 21.61 6.16
C SER A 402 -15.66 20.39 6.45
N ALA A 403 -16.18 19.43 7.25
CA ALA A 403 -15.54 18.13 7.44
C ALA A 403 -15.34 17.39 6.09
N GLU A 404 -16.22 17.66 5.12
CA GLU A 404 -16.16 17.12 3.77
C GLU A 404 -14.94 17.60 2.99
N GLU A 405 -14.55 18.89 3.07
CA GLU A 405 -13.34 19.40 2.43
C GLU A 405 -12.08 18.70 2.95
N MET A 406 -12.03 18.43 4.26
CA MET A 406 -10.91 17.71 4.89
C MET A 406 -10.84 16.25 4.47
N LEU A 407 -11.99 15.57 4.44
CA LEU A 407 -12.10 14.20 3.94
C LEU A 407 -11.74 14.09 2.45
N GLN A 408 -12.07 15.10 1.65
CA GLN A 408 -11.68 15.16 0.24
C GLN A 408 -10.16 15.31 0.08
N LEU A 409 -9.51 16.13 0.88
CA LEU A 409 -8.05 16.32 0.85
C LEU A 409 -7.31 15.00 1.19
N CYS A 410 -7.76 14.30 2.24
CA CYS A 410 -7.25 12.97 2.61
C CYS A 410 -7.54 11.89 1.56
N GLY A 411 -8.73 11.89 0.95
CA GLY A 411 -9.09 10.97 -0.12
C GLY A 411 -8.23 11.14 -1.38
N GLN A 412 -7.89 12.39 -1.73
CA GLN A 412 -6.98 12.71 -2.83
C GLN A 412 -5.55 12.25 -2.57
N TYR A 413 -5.10 12.33 -1.32
CA TYR A 413 -3.80 11.83 -0.87
C TYR A 413 -3.71 10.29 -0.97
N LEU A 414 -4.69 9.56 -0.41
CA LEU A 414 -4.76 8.10 -0.45
C LEU A 414 -4.88 7.53 -1.87
N SER A 415 -5.66 8.19 -2.73
CA SER A 415 -5.82 7.81 -4.14
C SER A 415 -4.52 7.91 -4.94
N THR A 416 -3.57 8.76 -4.51
CA THR A 416 -2.26 8.94 -5.14
C THR A 416 -1.28 7.82 -4.78
N VAL A 417 -1.50 7.14 -3.66
CA VAL A 417 -0.65 6.06 -3.14
C VAL A 417 -1.15 4.68 -3.59
N CYS A 418 -2.46 4.50 -3.79
CA CYS A 418 -3.08 3.18 -4.03
C CYS A 418 -3.36 2.84 -5.51
N GLY A 419 -2.95 3.65 -6.48
CA GLY A 419 -3.30 3.49 -7.89
C GLY A 419 -2.19 2.89 -8.76
N SER A 420 -2.10 1.55 -8.88
CA SER A 420 -1.29 0.92 -9.94
C SER A 420 -2.13 0.04 -10.87
N GLY A 421 -2.53 0.58 -12.03
CA GLY A 421 -3.09 -0.19 -13.16
C GLY A 421 -2.00 -0.92 -13.91
N ARG A 422 -1.62 -2.12 -13.44
CA ARG A 422 -0.61 -2.97 -14.09
C ARG A 422 -1.23 -3.82 -15.20
N LYS A 423 -0.47 -4.11 -16.26
CA LYS A 423 -0.85 -4.96 -17.41
C LYS A 423 -0.54 -6.43 -17.13
N ILE A 424 -1.15 -7.06 -16.13
CA ILE A 424 -0.79 -8.43 -15.71
C ILE A 424 -1.02 -9.43 -16.86
N ARG A 425 -0.03 -10.29 -17.14
CA ARG A 425 -0.10 -11.40 -18.10
C ARG A 425 0.30 -12.72 -17.45
N MET A 426 -0.56 -13.72 -17.50
CA MET A 426 -0.29 -15.09 -17.06
C MET A 426 0.02 -15.95 -18.29
N GLY A 427 1.29 -16.30 -18.48
CA GLY A 427 1.76 -16.85 -19.75
C GLY A 427 1.64 -15.80 -20.87
N SER A 428 0.93 -16.14 -21.94
CA SER A 428 0.65 -15.20 -23.04
C SER A 428 -0.70 -14.50 -22.93
N LEU A 429 -1.51 -14.85 -21.93
CA LEU A 429 -2.85 -14.31 -21.73
C LEU A 429 -2.84 -13.11 -20.78
N PHE A 430 -3.42 -11.98 -21.18
CA PHE A 430 -3.62 -10.88 -20.23
C PHE A 430 -4.73 -11.18 -19.23
N CYS A 431 -4.60 -10.60 -18.05
CA CYS A 431 -5.58 -10.70 -16.97
C CYS A 431 -6.20 -9.32 -16.75
N ASP A 432 -7.37 -9.07 -17.35
CA ASP A 432 -8.07 -7.80 -17.19
C ASP A 432 -9.11 -7.88 -16.09
N SER A 433 -8.77 -7.55 -14.85
CA SER A 433 -9.73 -7.56 -13.73
C SER A 433 -10.94 -6.63 -13.92
N THR A 434 -10.91 -5.71 -14.89
CA THR A 434 -12.02 -4.77 -15.16
C THR A 434 -13.24 -5.44 -15.74
N ALA A 435 -13.06 -6.51 -16.52
CA ALA A 435 -14.17 -7.29 -17.04
C ALA A 435 -14.97 -8.02 -15.95
N MET A 436 -14.44 -8.14 -14.72
CA MET A 436 -15.22 -8.62 -13.57
C MET A 436 -16.35 -7.65 -13.16
N LEU A 437 -16.27 -6.37 -13.54
CA LEU A 437 -17.34 -5.39 -13.30
C LEU A 437 -18.65 -5.76 -13.99
N GLN A 438 -18.58 -6.59 -15.04
CA GLN A 438 -19.73 -7.08 -15.80
C GLN A 438 -20.59 -8.06 -14.99
N PHE A 439 -20.00 -8.75 -14.01
CA PHE A 439 -20.65 -9.83 -13.25
C PHE A 439 -21.12 -9.36 -11.87
N GLN A 440 -21.64 -8.13 -11.77
CA GLN A 440 -22.28 -7.58 -10.56
C GLN A 440 -21.38 -7.47 -9.32
N LEU A 441 -20.04 -7.47 -9.49
CA LEU A 441 -19.12 -7.25 -8.38
C LEU A 441 -19.20 -5.78 -7.91
N PRO A 442 -19.39 -5.51 -6.60
CA PRO A 442 -19.49 -4.15 -6.10
C PRO A 442 -18.24 -3.32 -6.41
N HIS A 443 -18.39 -2.04 -6.74
CA HIS A 443 -17.28 -1.16 -7.14
C HIS A 443 -16.17 -1.01 -6.07
N LYS A 444 -16.48 -1.22 -4.79
CA LYS A 444 -15.48 -1.27 -3.69
C LYS A 444 -14.57 -2.50 -3.83
N VAL A 445 -15.16 -3.60 -4.29
CA VAL A 445 -14.54 -4.85 -4.71
C VAL A 445 -13.99 -4.70 -6.13
N TYR A 446 -13.57 -3.52 -6.59
CA TYR A 446 -12.89 -3.41 -7.89
C TYR A 446 -11.49 -2.79 -7.79
N GLY A 447 -11.31 -1.78 -6.94
CA GLY A 447 -9.97 -1.32 -6.63
C GLY A 447 -9.18 -2.53 -6.15
N ILE A 448 -8.04 -2.84 -6.76
CA ILE A 448 -7.04 -3.76 -6.19
C ILE A 448 -6.44 -3.03 -4.98
N ALA A 449 -7.32 -2.70 -4.04
CA ALA A 449 -7.12 -1.74 -3.00
C ALA A 449 -6.85 -2.47 -1.69
N ASP A 450 -6.65 -3.78 -1.68
CA ASP A 450 -6.25 -4.58 -0.52
C ASP A 450 -7.33 -4.54 0.63
N ASN A 451 -8.22 -3.52 0.76
CA ASN A 451 -9.14 -3.26 1.90
C ASN A 451 -10.51 -3.88 1.61
N MET A 452 -10.48 -4.88 0.76
CA MET A 452 -11.61 -5.71 0.47
C MET A 452 -11.71 -6.70 1.62
N SER A 453 -12.92 -7.02 2.03
CA SER A 453 -13.10 -8.20 2.86
C SER A 453 -12.65 -9.44 2.08
N ASP A 454 -12.20 -10.47 2.79
CA ASP A 454 -11.81 -11.74 2.18
C ASP A 454 -12.95 -12.33 1.37
N ARG A 455 -14.19 -12.19 1.86
CA ARG A 455 -15.40 -12.57 1.11
C ARG A 455 -15.49 -11.87 -0.24
N ALA A 456 -15.18 -10.57 -0.30
CA ALA A 456 -15.15 -9.81 -1.54
C ALA A 456 -14.00 -10.24 -2.46
N ALA A 457 -12.82 -10.53 -1.93
CA ALA A 457 -11.70 -11.08 -2.70
C ALA A 457 -12.02 -12.45 -3.30
N ILE A 458 -12.66 -13.31 -2.51
CA ILE A 458 -13.06 -14.66 -2.90
C ILE A 458 -14.17 -14.62 -3.95
N SER A 459 -15.19 -13.77 -3.78
CA SER A 459 -16.24 -13.58 -4.80
C SER A 459 -15.65 -13.23 -6.18
N ARG A 460 -14.61 -12.40 -6.26
CA ARG A 460 -13.98 -12.03 -7.55
C ARG A 460 -13.45 -13.22 -8.34
N LEU A 461 -12.95 -14.24 -7.65
CA LEU A 461 -12.27 -15.39 -8.25
C LEU A 461 -13.11 -16.66 -8.12
N THR A 462 -14.43 -16.52 -7.99
CA THR A 462 -15.39 -17.62 -7.93
C THR A 462 -16.11 -17.75 -9.28
N PRO A 463 -16.32 -18.96 -9.84
CA PRO A 463 -16.80 -19.16 -11.20
C PRO A 463 -18.11 -18.44 -11.61
N PRO A 464 -19.10 -18.23 -10.72
CA PRO A 464 -20.32 -17.48 -11.04
C PRO A 464 -20.07 -16.00 -11.38
N TYR A 465 -19.00 -15.42 -10.85
CA TYR A 465 -18.61 -14.03 -11.10
C TYR A 465 -17.53 -13.89 -12.18
N LEU A 466 -17.16 -15.00 -12.82
CA LEU A 466 -16.23 -15.05 -13.93
C LEU A 466 -16.96 -15.55 -15.17
N GLY A 467 -17.19 -14.64 -16.12
CA GLY A 467 -17.77 -15.00 -17.41
C GLY A 467 -16.94 -16.03 -18.17
N ARG A 468 -17.56 -16.68 -19.15
CA ARG A 468 -16.91 -17.67 -20.05
C ARG A 468 -16.34 -17.03 -21.32
N SER A 469 -16.28 -15.69 -21.36
CA SER A 469 -15.74 -14.92 -22.47
C SER A 469 -14.29 -15.30 -22.76
N CYS A 470 -13.93 -15.28 -24.05
CA CYS A 470 -12.54 -15.50 -24.50
C CYS A 470 -11.56 -14.44 -23.98
N LEU A 471 -12.05 -13.27 -23.54
CA LEU A 471 -11.26 -12.20 -22.92
C LEU A 471 -10.95 -12.49 -21.45
N LEU A 472 -11.64 -13.45 -20.82
CA LEU A 472 -11.51 -13.78 -19.40
C LEU A 472 -10.70 -15.03 -19.12
N LEU A 473 -10.17 -15.72 -20.14
CA LEU A 473 -9.39 -16.94 -19.94
C LEU A 473 -8.16 -16.70 -19.04
N GLY A 474 -7.50 -15.54 -19.15
CA GLY A 474 -6.42 -15.15 -18.25
C GLY A 474 -6.88 -14.96 -16.79
N GLN A 475 -8.11 -14.49 -16.56
CA GLN A 475 -8.67 -14.40 -15.20
C GLN A 475 -8.97 -15.78 -14.62
N HIS A 476 -9.41 -16.74 -15.43
CA HIS A 476 -9.61 -18.11 -14.98
C HIS A 476 -8.30 -18.72 -14.48
N LEU A 477 -7.17 -18.45 -15.15
CA LEU A 477 -5.84 -18.90 -14.68
C LEU A 477 -5.47 -18.27 -13.34
N MET A 478 -5.75 -16.98 -13.15
CA MET A 478 -5.58 -16.30 -11.87
C MET A 478 -6.49 -16.87 -10.78
N ALA A 479 -7.74 -17.21 -11.13
CA ALA A 479 -8.68 -17.83 -10.22
C ALA A 479 -8.27 -19.26 -9.84
N LEU A 480 -7.72 -20.04 -10.78
CA LEU A 480 -7.11 -21.35 -10.51
C LEU A 480 -5.92 -21.21 -9.57
N LEU A 481 -5.01 -20.26 -9.82
CA LEU A 481 -3.87 -20.00 -8.93
C LEU A 481 -4.35 -19.67 -7.51
N SER A 482 -5.37 -18.80 -7.38
CA SER A 482 -5.98 -18.48 -6.10
C SER A 482 -6.63 -19.71 -5.45
N ALA A 483 -7.32 -20.55 -6.22
CA ALA A 483 -7.92 -21.78 -5.73
C ALA A 483 -6.87 -22.81 -5.29
N LEU A 484 -5.72 -22.90 -5.96
CA LEU A 484 -4.61 -23.78 -5.54
C LEU A 484 -4.06 -23.34 -4.19
N LEU A 485 -3.86 -22.04 -3.99
CA LEU A 485 -3.41 -21.49 -2.71
C LEU A 485 -4.46 -21.73 -1.63
N ALA A 486 -5.73 -21.40 -1.89
CA ALA A 486 -6.86 -21.64 -1.00
C ALA A 486 -6.99 -23.12 -0.63
N SER A 487 -6.86 -24.04 -1.60
CA SER A 487 -6.93 -25.49 -1.36
C SER A 487 -5.87 -25.99 -0.38
N ALA A 488 -4.70 -25.35 -0.35
CA ALA A 488 -3.62 -25.70 0.56
C ALA A 488 -3.64 -24.88 1.86
N THR A 489 -4.55 -23.92 2.00
CA THR A 489 -4.57 -22.98 3.12
C THR A 489 -5.93 -22.98 3.82
N THR A 490 -6.98 -22.52 3.16
CA THR A 490 -8.32 -22.29 3.72
C THR A 490 -9.24 -23.50 3.57
N ALA A 491 -9.25 -24.14 2.41
CA ALA A 491 -10.08 -25.32 2.11
C ALA A 491 -9.40 -26.64 2.53
N SER A 492 -8.54 -26.58 3.56
CA SER A 492 -7.70 -27.70 3.98
C SER A 492 -8.43 -29.02 4.37
N PRO A 493 -9.68 -29.02 4.87
CA PRO A 493 -10.37 -30.27 5.23
C PRO A 493 -10.65 -31.19 4.06
N ALA A 494 -10.68 -30.65 2.85
CA ALA A 494 -11.04 -31.38 1.65
C ALA A 494 -9.88 -32.18 1.02
N PHE A 495 -8.63 -31.87 1.39
CA PHE A 495 -7.46 -32.38 0.68
C PHE A 495 -6.48 -33.04 1.65
N SER A 496 -5.93 -34.20 1.31
CA SER A 496 -4.87 -34.84 2.07
C SER A 496 -3.61 -33.96 2.18
N LYS A 497 -2.72 -34.23 3.15
CA LYS A 497 -1.42 -33.51 3.28
C LYS A 497 -0.57 -33.59 2.01
N GLY A 498 -0.61 -34.74 1.32
CA GLY A 498 -0.01 -34.95 0.00
C GLY A 498 -0.52 -33.96 -1.04
N GLU A 499 -1.84 -33.78 -1.08
CA GLU A 499 -2.53 -32.87 -2.00
C GLU A 499 -2.32 -31.40 -1.64
N HIS A 500 -2.29 -31.04 -0.35
CA HIS A 500 -1.91 -29.70 0.10
C HIS A 500 -0.52 -29.33 -0.38
N CYS A 501 0.47 -30.20 -0.09
CA CYS A 501 1.85 -29.98 -0.50
C CYS A 501 1.97 -29.86 -2.03
N LEU A 502 1.26 -30.71 -2.77
CA LEU A 502 1.23 -30.69 -4.23
C LEU A 502 0.61 -29.38 -4.77
N ASN A 503 -0.53 -28.96 -4.24
CA ASN A 503 -1.23 -27.74 -4.69
C ASN A 503 -0.44 -26.48 -4.35
N ALA A 504 0.13 -26.39 -3.14
CA ALA A 504 0.98 -25.29 -2.71
C ALA A 504 2.26 -25.19 -3.56
N MET A 505 2.97 -26.31 -3.76
CA MET A 505 4.14 -26.34 -4.64
C MET A 505 3.78 -25.97 -6.08
N THR A 506 2.61 -26.41 -6.58
CA THR A 506 2.20 -26.08 -7.95
C THR A 506 1.94 -24.58 -8.08
N ALA A 507 1.21 -23.98 -7.13
CA ALA A 507 1.01 -22.52 -7.10
C ALA A 507 2.35 -21.76 -7.02
N PHE A 508 3.29 -22.23 -6.20
CA PHE A 508 4.63 -21.66 -6.10
C PHE A 508 5.40 -21.73 -7.44
N TYR A 509 5.43 -22.89 -8.10
CA TYR A 509 6.09 -23.04 -9.39
C TYR A 509 5.40 -22.24 -10.50
N MET A 510 4.05 -22.17 -10.52
CA MET A 510 3.32 -21.30 -11.44
C MET A 510 3.74 -19.84 -11.29
N LEU A 511 3.87 -19.34 -10.06
CA LEU A 511 4.35 -17.98 -9.78
C LEU A 511 5.80 -17.78 -10.23
N CYS A 512 6.67 -18.77 -10.03
CA CYS A 512 8.05 -18.74 -10.53
C CYS A 512 8.09 -18.64 -12.05
N ILE A 513 7.37 -19.54 -12.75
CA ILE A 513 7.30 -19.59 -14.20
C ILE A 513 6.71 -18.29 -14.76
N HIS A 514 5.65 -17.77 -14.14
CA HIS A 514 5.04 -16.48 -14.47
C HIS A 514 6.06 -15.33 -14.44
N VAL A 515 6.84 -15.23 -13.36
CA VAL A 515 7.88 -14.19 -13.24
C VAL A 515 9.01 -14.43 -14.25
N ALA A 516 9.49 -15.67 -14.37
CA ALA A 516 10.57 -16.05 -15.26
C ALA A 516 10.23 -15.75 -16.73
N CYS A 517 9.04 -16.15 -17.18
CA CYS A 517 8.55 -15.90 -18.54
C CYS A 517 8.39 -14.41 -18.81
N ASN A 518 7.81 -13.65 -17.86
CA ASN A 518 7.65 -12.21 -18.04
C ASN A 518 8.99 -11.47 -18.06
N GLN A 519 9.96 -11.88 -17.23
CA GLN A 519 11.33 -11.35 -17.29
C GLN A 519 12.04 -11.70 -18.60
N HIS A 520 11.83 -12.91 -19.10
CA HIS A 520 12.40 -13.35 -20.36
C HIS A 520 11.80 -12.56 -21.55
N LYS A 521 10.47 -12.44 -21.62
CA LYS A 521 9.74 -11.81 -22.72
C LYS A 521 9.84 -10.28 -22.71
N PHE A 522 9.70 -9.65 -21.55
CA PHE A 522 9.59 -8.18 -21.45
C PHE A 522 10.84 -7.50 -20.88
N LYS A 523 11.90 -8.26 -20.56
CA LYS A 523 13.18 -7.74 -20.05
C LYS A 523 12.95 -6.77 -18.89
N ASP A 524 13.32 -5.50 -19.05
CA ASP A 524 13.25 -4.48 -18.00
C ASP A 524 11.82 -4.04 -17.66
N GLU A 525 10.85 -4.27 -18.55
CA GLU A 525 9.45 -3.88 -18.35
C GLU A 525 8.60 -4.96 -17.66
N TRP A 526 9.18 -6.11 -17.30
CA TRP A 526 8.45 -7.26 -16.77
C TRP A 526 7.54 -6.94 -15.58
N GLN A 527 7.90 -5.98 -14.73
CA GLN A 527 7.10 -5.60 -13.56
C GLN A 527 5.75 -4.94 -13.93
N ARG A 528 5.66 -4.36 -15.13
CA ARG A 528 4.40 -3.85 -15.68
C ARG A 528 3.49 -5.00 -16.15
N HIS A 529 4.11 -6.12 -16.52
CA HIS A 529 3.45 -7.32 -17.04
C HIS A 529 3.21 -8.42 -16.00
N SER A 530 3.77 -8.27 -14.81
CA SER A 530 3.67 -9.24 -13.73
C SER A 530 2.77 -8.75 -12.59
N LEU A 531 2.37 -9.67 -11.73
CA LEU A 531 1.87 -9.36 -10.40
C LEU A 531 2.88 -8.48 -9.67
N SER A 532 2.38 -7.66 -8.74
CA SER A 532 3.24 -6.81 -7.94
C SER A 532 4.26 -7.67 -7.17
N VAL A 533 5.51 -7.19 -7.06
CA VAL A 533 6.55 -7.91 -6.32
C VAL A 533 6.11 -8.23 -4.88
N PRO A 534 5.44 -7.33 -4.14
CA PRO A 534 4.85 -7.68 -2.85
C PRO A 534 3.84 -8.82 -2.92
N THR A 535 2.89 -8.76 -3.88
CA THR A 535 1.90 -9.85 -4.07
C THR A 535 2.62 -11.17 -4.36
N LEU A 536 3.58 -11.18 -5.29
CA LEU A 536 4.37 -12.38 -5.62
C LEU A 536 5.03 -12.96 -4.38
N ARG A 537 5.73 -12.13 -3.60
CA ARG A 537 6.43 -12.57 -2.39
C ARG A 537 5.48 -13.13 -1.35
N ASN A 538 4.39 -12.42 -1.05
CA ASN A 538 3.42 -12.84 -0.05
C ASN A 538 2.75 -14.16 -0.47
N THR A 539 2.39 -14.28 -1.74
CA THR A 539 1.75 -15.49 -2.26
C THR A 539 2.71 -16.69 -2.31
N MET A 540 3.98 -16.46 -2.68
CA MET A 540 5.03 -17.50 -2.62
C MET A 540 5.35 -17.91 -1.18
N GLY A 541 5.40 -16.95 -0.25
CA GLY A 541 5.57 -17.22 1.18
C GLY A 541 4.42 -18.04 1.75
N LEU A 542 3.17 -17.68 1.41
CA LEU A 542 1.98 -18.44 1.79
C LEU A 542 2.02 -19.88 1.26
N ALA A 543 2.43 -20.09 0.01
CA ALA A 543 2.65 -21.42 -0.53
C ALA A 543 3.75 -22.17 0.23
N GLY A 544 4.86 -21.51 0.57
CA GLY A 544 5.93 -22.09 1.40
C GLY A 544 5.45 -22.52 2.78
N HIS A 545 4.64 -21.71 3.46
CA HIS A 545 4.04 -22.06 4.75
C HIS A 545 3.09 -23.25 4.64
N ALA A 546 2.26 -23.31 3.59
CA ALA A 546 1.37 -24.44 3.35
C ALA A 546 2.15 -25.76 3.10
N VAL A 547 3.27 -25.70 2.37
CA VAL A 547 4.19 -26.85 2.22
C VAL A 547 4.74 -27.26 3.57
N HIS A 548 5.26 -26.33 4.36
CA HIS A 548 5.84 -26.63 5.66
C HIS A 548 4.82 -27.27 6.60
N ALA A 549 3.62 -26.69 6.70
CA ALA A 549 2.52 -27.23 7.49
C ALA A 549 2.09 -28.63 7.04
N SER A 550 2.24 -28.96 5.74
CA SER A 550 1.97 -30.32 5.22
C SER A 550 2.97 -31.37 5.73
N MET A 551 4.15 -30.94 6.18
CA MET A 551 5.17 -31.79 6.80
C MET A 551 5.07 -31.82 8.34
N THR A 552 4.05 -31.17 8.91
CA THR A 552 3.78 -31.16 10.35
C THR A 552 2.37 -31.71 10.62
N ALA A 553 2.09 -32.00 11.89
CA ALA A 553 0.74 -32.34 12.31
C ALA A 553 -0.23 -31.14 12.25
N VAL A 554 0.28 -29.90 12.18
CA VAL A 554 -0.52 -28.67 12.20
C VAL A 554 -1.17 -28.44 10.84
N GLU A 555 -2.47 -28.19 10.80
CA GLU A 555 -3.13 -27.80 9.55
C GLU A 555 -2.98 -26.29 9.27
N PRO A 556 -2.71 -25.90 8.01
CA PRO A 556 -2.50 -24.50 7.62
C PRO A 556 -3.61 -23.54 8.05
N ARG A 557 -4.87 -23.98 8.07
CA ARG A 557 -6.02 -23.13 8.41
C ARG A 557 -6.03 -22.65 9.87
N PHE A 558 -5.36 -23.37 10.78
CA PHE A 558 -5.34 -23.02 12.20
C PHE A 558 -4.37 -21.88 12.52
N VAL A 559 -3.44 -21.63 11.61
CA VAL A 559 -2.42 -20.58 11.75
C VAL A 559 -2.72 -19.35 10.88
N GLN A 560 -3.91 -19.29 10.29
CA GLN A 560 -4.34 -18.18 9.44
C GLN A 560 -5.21 -17.17 10.19
N GLU A 561 -5.00 -15.89 9.89
CA GLU A 561 -5.86 -14.79 10.36
C GLU A 561 -7.33 -15.03 10.01
N LEU A 562 -7.63 -15.66 8.88
CA LEU A 562 -9.00 -15.91 8.41
C LEU A 562 -9.83 -16.81 9.35
N GLY A 563 -9.23 -17.85 9.94
CA GLY A 563 -9.92 -18.70 10.92
C GLY A 563 -10.27 -17.92 12.19
N ILE A 564 -9.34 -17.04 12.60
CA ILE A 564 -9.48 -16.13 13.73
C ILE A 564 -10.57 -15.08 13.41
N GLU A 565 -10.56 -14.49 12.21
CA GLU A 565 -11.55 -13.52 11.75
C GLU A 565 -12.96 -14.12 11.60
N SER A 566 -13.08 -15.36 11.12
CA SER A 566 -14.36 -16.07 11.01
C SER A 566 -14.99 -16.29 12.39
N TYR A 567 -14.18 -16.76 13.36
CA TYR A 567 -14.59 -16.90 14.76
C TYR A 567 -15.05 -15.56 15.36
N PHE A 568 -14.27 -14.50 15.18
CA PHE A 568 -14.65 -13.16 15.64
C PHE A 568 -15.82 -12.56 14.87
N SER A 569 -16.05 -12.95 13.62
CA SER A 569 -17.21 -12.53 12.84
C SER A 569 -18.49 -13.20 13.33
N ALA A 570 -18.44 -14.48 13.72
CA ALA A 570 -19.56 -15.19 14.31
C ALA A 570 -19.96 -14.60 15.68
N ILE A 571 -18.97 -14.23 16.49
CA ILE A 571 -19.13 -13.47 17.74
C ILE A 571 -19.86 -12.13 17.49
N LYS A 572 -19.53 -11.44 16.39
CA LYS A 572 -20.07 -10.11 16.04
C LYS A 572 -21.41 -10.15 15.29
N ALA A 573 -21.76 -11.27 14.67
CA ALA A 573 -22.93 -11.43 13.82
C ALA A 573 -24.28 -10.98 14.44
N PRO A 574 -24.53 -11.09 15.76
CA PRO A 574 -25.77 -10.62 16.38
C PRO A 574 -25.90 -9.09 16.49
N TYR A 575 -24.83 -8.34 16.28
CA TYR A 575 -24.76 -6.90 16.55
C TYR A 575 -24.79 -6.11 15.24
N GLN A 576 -25.67 -5.10 15.15
CA GLN A 576 -25.68 -4.16 14.03
C GLN A 576 -24.82 -2.93 14.36
N GLY A 577 -23.88 -2.58 13.48
CA GLY A 577 -22.96 -1.45 13.66
C GLY A 577 -21.52 -1.88 13.97
N SER A 578 -20.74 -1.01 14.60
CA SER A 578 -19.37 -1.31 15.07
C SER A 578 -19.46 -1.89 16.48
N PRO A 579 -19.38 -3.23 16.67
CA PRO A 579 -19.56 -3.86 17.98
C PRO A 579 -18.51 -3.36 18.97
N SER A 580 -18.94 -3.01 20.18
CA SER A 580 -18.06 -2.58 21.27
C SER A 580 -17.27 -3.76 21.85
N VAL A 581 -16.25 -3.50 22.66
CA VAL A 581 -15.50 -4.55 23.39
C VAL A 581 -16.45 -5.38 24.26
N LYS A 582 -17.43 -4.72 24.88
CA LYS A 582 -18.50 -5.36 25.64
C LYS A 582 -19.30 -6.34 24.76
N ASP A 583 -19.68 -5.93 23.54
CA ASP A 583 -20.39 -6.80 22.59
C ASP A 583 -19.52 -7.98 22.13
N GLY A 584 -18.20 -7.80 22.03
CA GLY A 584 -17.25 -8.89 21.80
C GLY A 584 -17.24 -9.93 22.93
N ILE A 585 -17.22 -9.47 24.19
CA ILE A 585 -17.26 -10.35 25.37
C ILE A 585 -18.59 -11.10 25.44
N TYR A 586 -19.71 -10.41 25.26
CA TYR A 586 -21.04 -11.05 25.25
C TYR A 586 -21.25 -11.97 24.04
N GLY A 587 -20.74 -11.59 22.87
CA GLY A 587 -20.78 -12.42 21.67
C GLY A 587 -19.98 -13.70 21.85
N ALA A 588 -18.80 -13.62 22.50
CA ALA A 588 -17.97 -14.77 22.83
C ALA A 588 -18.66 -15.69 23.83
N ALA A 589 -19.17 -15.15 24.94
CA ALA A 589 -19.94 -15.91 25.91
C ALA A 589 -21.18 -16.57 25.30
N ARG A 590 -21.91 -15.85 24.43
CA ARG A 590 -23.08 -16.38 23.72
C ARG A 590 -22.70 -17.48 22.74
N HIS A 591 -21.60 -17.33 22.01
CA HIS A 591 -21.12 -18.35 21.08
C HIS A 591 -20.64 -19.60 21.83
N GLN A 592 -19.89 -19.44 22.92
CA GLN A 592 -19.46 -20.53 23.79
C GLN A 592 -20.66 -21.25 24.43
N LEU A 593 -21.66 -20.51 24.92
CA LEU A 593 -22.89 -21.12 25.45
C LEU A 593 -23.68 -21.88 24.38
N LYS A 594 -23.64 -21.43 23.13
CA LYS A 594 -24.25 -22.14 22.00
C LYS A 594 -23.50 -23.43 21.72
N GLU A 595 -22.17 -23.40 21.67
CA GLU A 595 -21.33 -24.58 21.52
C GLU A 595 -21.50 -25.56 22.68
N ILE A 596 -21.56 -25.07 23.92
CA ILE A 596 -21.81 -25.89 25.12
C ILE A 596 -23.19 -26.55 25.03
N LYS A 597 -24.23 -25.83 24.60
CA LYS A 597 -25.56 -26.42 24.40
C LYS A 597 -25.57 -27.46 23.29
N GLU A 598 -24.89 -27.20 22.18
CA GLU A 598 -24.72 -28.17 21.09
C GLU A 598 -23.99 -29.42 21.59
N LEU A 599 -22.89 -29.26 22.33
CA LEU A 599 -22.15 -30.35 22.96
C LEU A 599 -22.99 -31.13 23.99
N GLN A 600 -23.82 -30.45 24.78
CA GLN A 600 -24.74 -31.09 25.74
C GLN A 600 -25.87 -31.88 25.05
N THR A 601 -26.22 -31.54 23.81
CA THR A 601 -27.20 -32.29 23.02
C THR A 601 -26.59 -33.49 22.30
N LEU A 602 -25.27 -33.59 22.23
CA LEU A 602 -24.58 -34.77 21.70
C LEU A 602 -24.51 -35.85 22.79
N SER A 603 -24.93 -37.06 22.46
CA SER A 603 -24.78 -38.20 23.37
C SER A 603 -23.29 -38.54 23.57
N ASP A 604 -22.91 -39.21 24.66
CA ASP A 604 -21.52 -39.67 24.86
C ASP A 604 -21.03 -40.52 23.69
N ALA A 605 -21.93 -41.29 23.06
CA ALA A 605 -21.64 -42.02 21.83
C ALA A 605 -21.48 -41.10 20.60
N ALA A 606 -22.11 -39.92 20.54
CA ALA A 606 -21.95 -38.91 19.50
C ALA A 606 -20.82 -37.90 19.78
N LEU A 607 -20.36 -37.79 21.02
CA LEU A 607 -19.12 -37.11 21.40
C LEU A 607 -17.91 -38.03 21.13
N ALA A 608 -18.06 -39.34 21.35
CA ALA A 608 -17.06 -40.35 21.01
C ALA A 608 -17.10 -40.79 19.52
N LYS A 609 -18.27 -40.72 18.86
CA LYS A 609 -18.43 -40.77 17.39
C LYS A 609 -18.42 -39.40 16.75
N GLY A 610 -18.20 -38.33 17.52
CA GLY A 610 -17.85 -37.06 16.92
C GLY A 610 -16.63 -37.42 16.11
N GLU A 611 -16.79 -37.43 14.77
CA GLU A 611 -15.70 -37.76 13.85
C GLU A 611 -14.47 -37.10 14.44
N PRO A 612 -13.32 -37.78 14.63
CA PRO A 612 -12.12 -37.07 15.09
C PRO A 612 -12.03 -35.83 14.21
N VAL A 613 -12.36 -34.65 14.76
CA VAL A 613 -12.87 -33.56 13.91
C VAL A 613 -11.79 -33.11 12.94
N HIS A 614 -10.55 -33.52 13.20
CA HIS A 614 -9.54 -33.75 12.19
C HIS A 614 -9.02 -35.19 12.37
N GLU A 615 -9.24 -36.09 11.41
CA GLU A 615 -8.28 -37.16 11.20
C GLU A 615 -6.92 -36.46 11.19
N GLN A 616 -6.09 -36.67 12.22
CA GLN A 616 -4.75 -36.13 12.24
C GLN A 616 -4.03 -36.78 11.08
N ARG A 617 -4.02 -36.08 9.95
CA ARG A 617 -3.37 -36.57 8.75
C ARG A 617 -1.90 -36.71 9.05
N GLU A 618 -1.36 -37.86 8.73
CA GLU A 618 0.05 -38.12 8.96
C GLU A 618 0.89 -37.04 8.26
N PRO A 619 1.85 -36.41 8.97
CA PRO A 619 2.78 -35.48 8.38
C PRO A 619 3.50 -36.11 7.20
N LEU A 620 3.69 -35.36 6.11
CA LEU A 620 4.48 -35.87 5.00
C LEU A 620 5.95 -35.99 5.40
N SER A 621 6.56 -37.12 5.04
CA SER A 621 8.01 -37.24 5.06
C SER A 621 8.65 -36.28 4.05
N LEU A 622 9.90 -35.89 4.30
CA LEU A 622 10.65 -35.04 3.38
C LEU A 622 10.75 -35.65 1.97
N ASP A 623 10.85 -36.97 1.86
CA ASP A 623 10.91 -37.66 0.56
C ASP A 623 9.57 -37.64 -0.16
N ALA A 624 8.45 -37.74 0.57
CA ALA A 624 7.12 -37.55 0.00
C ALA A 624 6.94 -36.11 -0.50
N ALA A 625 7.36 -35.11 0.28
CA ALA A 625 7.35 -33.71 -0.13
C ALA A 625 8.23 -33.45 -1.37
N LYS A 626 9.42 -34.07 -1.47
CA LYS A 626 10.28 -34.00 -2.67
C LYS A 626 9.60 -34.59 -3.90
N LYS A 627 8.92 -35.73 -3.77
CA LYS A 627 8.11 -36.32 -4.86
C LYS A 627 6.97 -35.40 -5.27
N CYS A 628 6.26 -34.81 -4.30
CA CYS A 628 5.23 -33.80 -4.57
C CYS A 628 5.81 -32.60 -5.31
N SER A 629 6.99 -32.11 -4.94
CA SER A 629 7.67 -31.01 -5.63
C SER A 629 7.98 -31.34 -7.09
N GLY A 630 8.49 -32.54 -7.39
CA GLY A 630 8.74 -32.98 -8.77
C GLY A 630 7.46 -33.01 -9.61
N HIS A 631 6.39 -33.60 -9.08
CA HIS A 631 5.09 -33.61 -9.75
C HIS A 631 4.48 -32.21 -9.89
N ALA A 632 4.61 -31.36 -8.87
CA ALA A 632 4.12 -29.99 -8.89
C ALA A 632 4.82 -29.15 -9.95
N CYS A 633 6.14 -29.29 -10.08
CA CYS A 633 6.92 -28.60 -11.09
C CYS A 633 6.48 -29.03 -12.50
N ALA A 634 6.36 -30.34 -12.74
CA ALA A 634 5.86 -30.87 -14.02
C ALA A 634 4.43 -30.38 -14.33
N ASN A 635 3.52 -30.43 -13.36
CA ASN A 635 2.15 -29.93 -13.50
C ASN A 635 2.11 -28.42 -13.81
N ALA A 636 2.93 -27.63 -13.11
CA ALA A 636 3.03 -26.18 -13.33
C ALA A 636 3.58 -25.86 -14.72
N ILE A 637 4.62 -26.58 -15.17
CA ILE A 637 5.19 -26.43 -16.51
C ILE A 637 4.16 -26.79 -17.57
N GLN A 638 3.52 -27.95 -17.46
CA GLN A 638 2.49 -28.39 -18.41
C GLN A 638 1.33 -27.39 -18.49
N LEU A 639 0.83 -26.94 -17.35
CA LEU A 639 -0.23 -25.94 -17.28
C LEU A 639 0.20 -24.60 -17.92
N MET A 640 1.41 -24.13 -17.63
CA MET A 640 1.92 -22.89 -18.19
C MET A 640 2.30 -23.02 -19.67
N THR A 641 2.64 -24.22 -20.15
CA THR A 641 2.82 -24.56 -21.57
C THR A 641 1.51 -24.32 -22.31
N TRP A 642 0.40 -24.78 -21.74
CA TRP A 642 -0.93 -24.57 -22.33
C TRP A 642 -1.35 -23.09 -22.36
N ALA A 643 -0.87 -22.29 -21.41
CA ALA A 643 -1.13 -20.85 -21.32
C ALA A 643 -0.10 -19.96 -22.05
N THR A 644 0.96 -20.54 -22.63
CA THR A 644 2.04 -19.80 -23.28
C THR A 644 2.06 -20.05 -24.77
N GLU A 645 2.17 -18.97 -25.53
CA GLU A 645 2.34 -18.99 -26.98
C GLU A 645 3.70 -19.57 -27.32
N ASP A 646 3.71 -20.61 -28.15
CA ASP A 646 4.90 -21.31 -28.67
C ASP A 646 5.85 -21.91 -27.61
N GLY A 647 5.47 -21.86 -26.34
CA GLY A 647 6.23 -22.48 -25.26
C GLY A 647 6.06 -23.99 -25.30
N THR A 648 7.16 -24.73 -25.40
CA THR A 648 7.23 -26.16 -25.09
C THR A 648 7.55 -26.38 -23.62
N GLU A 649 7.25 -27.57 -23.09
CA GLU A 649 7.59 -27.93 -21.70
C GLU A 649 9.09 -27.77 -21.44
N ASP A 650 9.95 -28.18 -22.39
CA ASP A 650 11.41 -28.03 -22.32
C ASP A 650 11.84 -26.57 -22.32
N SER A 651 11.23 -25.72 -23.17
CA SER A 651 11.56 -24.29 -23.23
C SER A 651 11.22 -23.58 -21.91
N LEU A 652 10.07 -23.89 -21.33
CA LEU A 652 9.63 -23.31 -20.07
C LEU A 652 10.44 -23.82 -18.89
N PHE A 653 10.81 -25.11 -18.90
CA PHE A 653 11.74 -25.66 -17.92
C PHE A 653 13.10 -24.98 -18.00
N TRP A 654 13.65 -24.77 -19.20
CA TRP A 654 14.92 -24.06 -19.38
C TRP A 654 14.84 -22.60 -18.91
N ILE A 655 13.77 -21.88 -19.25
CA ILE A 655 13.53 -20.51 -18.77
C ILE A 655 13.47 -20.48 -17.25
N LEU A 656 12.72 -21.41 -16.65
CA LEU A 656 12.59 -21.53 -15.20
C LEU A 656 13.94 -21.84 -14.55
N ASP A 657 14.66 -22.87 -15.02
CA ASP A 657 15.95 -23.30 -14.46
C ASP A 657 16.99 -22.19 -14.53
N LYS A 658 17.12 -21.53 -15.68
CA LYS A 658 18.02 -20.38 -15.85
C LYS A 658 17.65 -19.24 -14.91
N TRP A 659 16.37 -18.86 -14.87
CA TRP A 659 15.90 -17.81 -13.97
C TRP A 659 16.10 -18.18 -12.50
N PHE A 660 15.86 -19.44 -12.14
CA PHE A 660 15.98 -19.94 -10.78
C PHE A 660 17.43 -19.87 -10.30
N LYS A 661 18.39 -20.26 -11.14
CA LYS A 661 19.83 -20.19 -10.85
C LYS A 661 20.35 -18.76 -10.77
N GLU A 662 19.95 -17.89 -11.70
CA GLU A 662 20.56 -16.56 -11.85
C GLU A 662 19.88 -15.46 -11.04
N ARG A 663 18.54 -15.50 -10.91
CA ARG A 663 17.75 -14.32 -10.51
C ARG A 663 16.80 -14.55 -9.34
N SER A 664 16.40 -15.78 -9.06
CA SER A 664 15.38 -16.06 -8.04
C SER A 664 15.76 -15.59 -6.63
N GLN A 665 17.05 -15.60 -6.30
CA GLN A 665 17.54 -15.13 -5.00
C GLN A 665 17.12 -13.69 -4.70
N THR A 666 17.01 -12.82 -5.70
CA THR A 666 16.55 -11.44 -5.51
C THR A 666 15.08 -11.34 -5.08
N LEU A 667 14.26 -12.31 -5.51
CA LEU A 667 12.86 -12.40 -5.15
C LEU A 667 12.70 -13.08 -3.78
N PHE A 668 13.44 -14.18 -3.54
CA PHE A 668 13.34 -15.04 -2.36
C PHE A 668 14.10 -14.57 -1.13
N ARG A 669 15.17 -13.78 -1.23
CA ARG A 669 15.88 -13.27 -0.04
C ARG A 669 14.95 -12.52 0.91
N GLY A 670 14.02 -11.74 0.36
CA GLY A 670 13.00 -11.06 1.18
C GLY A 670 11.95 -11.97 1.83
N ILE A 671 11.89 -13.27 1.48
CA ILE A 671 10.98 -14.27 2.07
C ILE A 671 11.71 -15.08 3.15
N LEU A 672 12.98 -15.44 2.92
CA LEU A 672 13.75 -16.34 3.79
C LEU A 672 14.45 -15.64 4.97
N GLU A 673 14.63 -14.33 4.94
CA GLU A 673 15.34 -13.57 5.99
C GLU A 673 14.44 -13.17 7.19
N TYR A 674 13.22 -13.72 7.31
CA TYR A 674 12.39 -13.63 8.52
C TYR A 674 12.82 -14.70 9.54
N ASP A 675 13.89 -14.42 10.29
CA ASP A 675 14.39 -15.29 11.37
C ASP A 675 13.45 -15.20 12.59
N GLN A 676 12.45 -16.10 12.65
CA GLN A 676 11.38 -16.13 13.66
C GLN A 676 11.76 -16.81 14.99
N ALA A 677 13.03 -17.16 15.22
CA ALA A 677 13.39 -18.05 16.33
C ALA A 677 13.50 -17.39 17.73
N GLU A 678 13.62 -16.07 17.85
CA GLU A 678 13.86 -15.42 19.18
C GLU A 678 12.62 -14.80 19.86
N GLU A 679 11.46 -14.70 19.20
CA GLU A 679 10.30 -13.95 19.75
C GLU A 679 9.19 -14.78 20.41
N LEU A 680 9.15 -16.11 20.25
CA LEU A 680 7.99 -16.92 20.64
C LEU A 680 8.01 -17.51 22.07
N GLU A 681 9.06 -17.30 22.87
CA GLU A 681 9.21 -17.99 24.17
C GLU A 681 8.77 -17.20 25.44
N VAL A 682 8.27 -15.96 25.36
CA VAL A 682 8.24 -15.08 26.56
C VAL A 682 6.86 -14.69 27.16
N GLU A 683 5.70 -14.99 26.56
CA GLU A 683 4.42 -14.53 27.14
C GLU A 683 3.43 -15.66 27.48
N ALA A 684 3.65 -16.29 28.64
CA ALA A 684 2.62 -16.98 29.39
C ALA A 684 2.75 -16.62 30.88
N GLN A 685 2.03 -15.58 31.32
CA GLN A 685 1.78 -15.32 32.74
C GLN A 685 0.29 -15.02 32.96
N GLU A 686 -0.26 -15.72 33.96
CA GLU A 686 -1.67 -15.85 34.32
C GLU A 686 -2.25 -14.52 34.84
N ILE A 687 -3.47 -14.19 34.39
CA ILE A 687 -4.30 -13.10 34.93
C ILE A 687 -5.06 -13.69 36.13
N THR A 688 -4.90 -13.10 37.31
CA THR A 688 -5.59 -13.52 38.55
C THR A 688 -7.00 -12.95 38.64
N ASP A 689 -7.94 -13.74 39.16
CA ASP A 689 -9.40 -13.53 39.22
C ASP A 689 -9.88 -12.30 40.04
N ASP A 690 -8.99 -11.55 40.70
CA ASP A 690 -9.36 -10.47 41.62
C ASP A 690 -9.69 -9.11 40.95
N GLU A 691 -9.56 -8.97 39.63
CA GLU A 691 -9.88 -7.72 38.92
C GLU A 691 -11.32 -7.63 38.37
N LEU A 692 -12.18 -8.63 38.60
CA LEU A 692 -13.48 -8.76 37.93
C LEU A 692 -14.72 -8.31 38.73
N GLU A 693 -14.59 -7.92 40.00
CA GLU A 693 -15.75 -7.56 40.84
C GLU A 693 -15.79 -6.06 41.20
N GLY A 694 -16.30 -5.24 40.28
CA GLY A 694 -16.72 -3.86 40.55
C GLY A 694 -18.25 -3.72 40.56
N GLU A 695 -18.83 -3.46 41.73
CA GLU A 695 -20.27 -3.31 41.94
C GLU A 695 -20.88 -2.14 41.12
N LEU A 696 -21.82 -2.48 40.22
CA LEU A 696 -22.60 -1.52 39.45
C LEU A 696 -23.73 -0.92 40.29
N SER A 697 -23.83 0.40 40.30
CA SER A 697 -24.85 1.18 41.01
C SER A 697 -26.28 0.76 40.62
N LYS A 698 -27.18 0.68 41.62
CA LYS A 698 -28.61 0.33 41.45
C LYS A 698 -29.35 1.22 40.44
N SER A 699 -28.84 2.42 40.16
CA SER A 699 -29.38 3.33 39.14
C SER A 699 -29.20 2.80 37.71
N ASP A 700 -28.11 2.07 37.45
CA ASP A 700 -27.83 1.51 36.11
C ASP A 700 -28.61 0.22 35.86
N ALA A 701 -28.92 -0.53 36.93
CA ALA A 701 -29.80 -1.69 36.85
C ALA A 701 -31.25 -1.28 36.50
N GLN A 702 -31.74 -0.18 37.10
CA GLN A 702 -33.07 0.36 36.83
C GLN A 702 -33.19 0.87 35.38
N ARG A 703 -32.19 1.63 34.91
CA ARG A 703 -32.16 2.17 33.54
C ARG A 703 -32.03 1.07 32.48
N ARG A 704 -31.36 -0.04 32.81
CA ARG A 704 -31.29 -1.24 31.96
C ARG A 704 -32.61 -2.02 31.94
N MET A 705 -33.33 -2.07 33.06
CA MET A 705 -34.66 -2.70 33.12
C MET A 705 -35.68 -1.92 32.28
N GLU A 706 -35.67 -0.59 32.35
CA GLU A 706 -36.53 0.27 31.53
C GLU A 706 -36.23 0.13 30.03
N LEU A 707 -34.95 0.00 29.65
CA LEU A 707 -34.55 -0.23 28.26
C LEU A 707 -35.00 -1.62 27.74
N LEU A 708 -34.94 -2.64 28.60
CA LEU A 708 -35.39 -3.99 28.28
C LEU A 708 -36.91 -4.07 28.14
N MET A 709 -37.66 -3.36 28.98
CA MET A 709 -39.12 -3.25 28.85
C MET A 709 -39.51 -2.52 27.55
N ALA A 710 -38.84 -1.42 27.20
CA ALA A 710 -39.11 -0.70 25.95
C ALA A 710 -38.82 -1.55 24.68
N VAL A 711 -37.80 -2.41 24.73
CA VAL A 711 -37.49 -3.35 23.64
C VAL A 711 -38.51 -4.48 23.56
N HIS A 712 -38.97 -4.99 24.71
CA HIS A 712 -40.02 -6.01 24.78
C HIS A 712 -41.37 -5.48 24.26
N ASP A 713 -41.75 -4.26 24.64
CA ASP A 713 -42.98 -3.62 24.17
C ASP A 713 -42.95 -3.33 22.67
N ARG A 714 -41.78 -2.96 22.12
CA ARG A 714 -41.58 -2.79 20.68
C ARG A 714 -41.66 -4.11 19.91
N ALA A 715 -41.10 -5.20 20.46
CA ALA A 715 -41.20 -6.52 19.87
C ALA A 715 -42.64 -7.05 19.89
N ALA A 716 -43.38 -6.82 20.98
CA ALA A 716 -44.80 -7.18 21.09
C ALA A 716 -45.66 -6.38 20.10
N ALA A 717 -45.39 -5.08 19.93
CA ALA A 717 -46.07 -4.25 18.93
C ALA A 717 -45.75 -4.68 17.50
N GLU A 718 -44.50 -5.06 17.19
CA GLU A 718 -44.11 -5.59 15.88
C GLU A 718 -44.75 -6.96 15.61
N GLU A 719 -44.90 -7.81 16.63
CA GLU A 719 -45.60 -9.09 16.51
C GLU A 719 -47.11 -8.90 16.30
N GLU A 720 -47.72 -7.92 16.96
CA GLU A 720 -49.13 -7.56 16.79
C GLU A 720 -49.41 -6.96 15.39
N VAL A 721 -48.50 -6.11 14.89
CA VAL A 721 -48.53 -5.60 13.51
C VAL A 721 -48.35 -6.72 12.49
N GLN A 722 -47.41 -7.65 12.72
CA GLN A 722 -47.24 -8.81 11.84
C GLN A 722 -48.44 -9.75 11.88
N LYS A 723 -49.10 -9.91 13.04
CA LYS A 723 -50.34 -10.67 13.16
C LYS A 723 -51.47 -9.98 12.39
N HIS A 724 -51.63 -8.66 12.52
CA HIS A 724 -52.59 -7.89 11.72
C HIS A 724 -52.31 -7.97 10.22
N LEU A 725 -51.04 -7.92 9.78
CA LEU A 725 -50.68 -8.09 8.37
C LEU A 725 -50.94 -9.51 7.86
N ARG A 726 -50.74 -10.53 8.70
CA ARG A 726 -51.10 -11.91 8.37
C ARG A 726 -52.62 -12.09 8.29
N ASP A 727 -53.37 -11.48 9.19
CA ASP A 727 -54.84 -11.56 9.20
C ASP A 727 -55.43 -10.78 8.01
N LEU A 728 -54.85 -9.63 7.63
CA LEU A 728 -55.19 -8.90 6.40
C LEU A 728 -54.82 -9.70 5.13
N SER A 729 -53.70 -10.41 5.14
CA SER A 729 -53.32 -11.28 4.01
C SER A 729 -54.23 -12.49 3.85
N LYS A 730 -54.81 -12.98 4.95
CA LYS A 730 -55.81 -14.06 4.94
C LYS A 730 -57.21 -13.56 4.58
N GLN A 731 -57.55 -12.32 4.93
CA GLN A 731 -58.82 -11.69 4.54
C GLN A 731 -58.87 -11.29 3.06
N ASN A 732 -57.71 -11.13 2.40
CA ASN A 732 -57.61 -10.77 0.98
C ASN A 732 -57.39 -11.98 0.05
N GLY A 733 -57.65 -13.20 0.51
CA GLY A 733 -57.71 -14.37 -0.36
C GLY A 733 -59.05 -14.46 -1.08
N GLU A 734 -59.00 -14.56 -2.42
CA GLU A 734 -60.10 -14.77 -3.38
C GLU A 734 -60.83 -13.51 -3.88
N ALA A 735 -60.22 -12.83 -4.87
CA ALA A 735 -60.97 -12.24 -5.97
C ALA A 735 -60.12 -12.26 -7.25
N ASP A 736 -60.57 -13.12 -8.16
CA ASP A 736 -60.17 -13.26 -9.56
C ASP A 736 -60.31 -11.92 -10.32
N SER A 737 -59.29 -11.53 -11.10
CA SER A 737 -59.49 -10.75 -12.33
C SER A 737 -58.17 -10.53 -13.08
N THR A 738 -58.11 -11.20 -14.22
CA THR A 738 -57.34 -10.84 -15.40
C THR A 738 -57.63 -9.40 -15.83
N GLN A 739 -56.59 -8.57 -15.99
CA GLN A 739 -56.59 -7.45 -16.93
C GLN A 739 -55.19 -7.15 -17.44
N ASP A 740 -55.07 -7.20 -18.77
CA ASP A 740 -53.88 -6.89 -19.56
C ASP A 740 -53.37 -5.47 -19.34
N VAL A 741 -52.07 -5.34 -19.12
CA VAL A 741 -51.31 -4.09 -19.24
C VAL A 741 -50.32 -4.26 -20.39
N PRO A 742 -50.21 -3.30 -21.35
CA PRO A 742 -49.37 -3.48 -22.53
C PRO A 742 -47.89 -3.52 -22.13
N GLU A 743 -47.21 -4.60 -22.53
CA GLU A 743 -45.78 -4.81 -22.33
C GLU A 743 -44.95 -3.66 -22.93
N ALA A 744 -44.28 -2.91 -22.05
CA ALA A 744 -43.06 -2.22 -22.42
C ALA A 744 -42.02 -3.28 -22.79
N ARG A 745 -41.61 -3.29 -24.07
CA ARG A 745 -40.55 -4.14 -24.62
C ARG A 745 -39.28 -4.01 -23.78
N THR A 746 -39.16 -4.86 -22.79
CA THR A 746 -37.93 -5.11 -22.06
C THR A 746 -37.14 -6.05 -22.96
N ILE A 747 -36.02 -5.56 -23.49
CA ILE A 747 -35.06 -6.39 -24.22
C ILE A 747 -34.48 -7.38 -23.20
N GLN A 748 -35.13 -8.52 -23.03
CA GLN A 748 -34.52 -9.69 -22.42
C GLN A 748 -33.54 -10.25 -23.44
N THR A 749 -32.29 -9.80 -23.35
CA THR A 749 -31.15 -10.51 -23.93
C THR A 749 -31.07 -11.88 -23.28
N GLN A 750 -31.74 -12.87 -23.87
CA GLN A 750 -31.43 -14.27 -23.64
C GLN A 750 -29.99 -14.48 -24.14
N LEU A 751 -29.05 -14.51 -23.20
CA LEU A 751 -27.70 -15.02 -23.46
C LEU A 751 -27.86 -16.43 -24.05
N PRO A 752 -27.11 -16.79 -25.10
CA PRO A 752 -27.14 -18.14 -25.64
C PRO A 752 -26.83 -19.12 -24.51
N GLU A 753 -27.72 -20.08 -24.27
CA GLU A 753 -27.45 -21.24 -23.42
C GLU A 753 -26.33 -22.04 -24.09
N ALA A 754 -25.08 -21.67 -23.81
CA ALA A 754 -23.94 -22.52 -24.08
C ALA A 754 -24.14 -23.76 -23.20
N ASP A 755 -24.56 -24.87 -23.83
CA ASP A 755 -24.81 -26.19 -23.25
C ASP A 755 -24.17 -26.30 -21.87
N MET A 756 -24.99 -26.08 -20.84
CA MET A 756 -24.61 -26.43 -19.50
C MET A 756 -24.46 -27.94 -19.51
N GLU A 757 -23.25 -28.46 -19.72
CA GLU A 757 -22.94 -29.80 -19.20
C GLU A 757 -23.43 -29.77 -17.75
N PRO A 758 -24.40 -30.62 -17.38
CA PRO A 758 -24.97 -30.62 -16.04
C PRO A 758 -23.81 -30.87 -15.07
N ASP A 759 -23.38 -29.78 -14.44
CA ASP A 759 -22.19 -29.65 -13.60
C ASP A 759 -22.45 -30.29 -12.21
N TYR A 760 -23.04 -31.49 -12.22
CA TYR A 760 -23.93 -31.99 -11.16
C TYR A 760 -23.29 -32.93 -10.13
N ASP A 761 -22.01 -33.29 -10.23
CA ASP A 761 -21.36 -34.12 -9.21
C ASP A 761 -19.92 -33.65 -8.92
N ALA A 762 -19.79 -32.45 -8.38
CA ALA A 762 -18.60 -32.04 -7.63
C ALA A 762 -18.60 -32.64 -6.20
N LYS A 763 -19.05 -33.89 -6.04
CA LYS A 763 -19.20 -34.53 -4.72
C LYS A 763 -17.88 -34.98 -4.10
N GLN A 764 -16.78 -34.98 -4.87
CA GLN A 764 -15.47 -35.41 -4.37
C GLN A 764 -14.37 -34.42 -4.74
N PRO A 765 -13.42 -34.17 -3.81
CA PRO A 765 -12.22 -33.39 -4.06
C PRO A 765 -11.46 -33.94 -5.26
N ARG A 766 -11.11 -33.05 -6.18
CA ARG A 766 -10.26 -33.38 -7.32
C ARG A 766 -8.92 -32.70 -7.15
N THR A 767 -7.84 -33.46 -7.30
CA THR A 767 -6.49 -32.90 -7.34
C THR A 767 -6.28 -32.11 -8.63
N LEU A 768 -5.29 -31.21 -8.64
CA LEU A 768 -4.86 -30.58 -9.89
C LEU A 768 -4.44 -31.62 -10.94
N GLN A 769 -3.84 -32.74 -10.51
CA GLN A 769 -3.51 -33.83 -11.42
C GLN A 769 -4.77 -34.45 -12.06
N ALA A 770 -5.87 -34.55 -11.31
CA ALA A 770 -7.16 -34.97 -11.87
C ALA A 770 -7.69 -33.94 -12.88
N VAL A 771 -7.55 -32.63 -12.61
CA VAL A 771 -7.88 -31.55 -13.55
C VAL A 771 -7.11 -31.73 -14.87
N LEU A 772 -5.79 -31.89 -14.81
CA LEU A 772 -4.94 -32.10 -16.00
C LEU A 772 -5.32 -33.38 -16.75
N ARG A 773 -5.52 -34.50 -16.05
CA ARG A 773 -5.92 -35.79 -16.65
C ARG A 773 -7.29 -35.70 -17.33
N MET A 774 -8.24 -34.99 -16.74
CA MET A 774 -9.55 -34.76 -17.35
C MET A 774 -9.43 -33.94 -18.62
N THR A 775 -8.62 -32.88 -18.61
CA THR A 775 -8.37 -32.07 -19.81
C THR A 775 -7.72 -32.89 -20.91
N ILE A 776 -6.72 -33.72 -20.58
CA ILE A 776 -6.09 -34.65 -21.53
C ILE A 776 -7.11 -35.65 -22.08
N LYS A 777 -7.92 -36.28 -21.20
CA LYS A 777 -8.96 -37.22 -21.60
C LYS A 777 -10.02 -36.55 -22.52
N ARG A 778 -10.38 -35.29 -22.23
CA ARG A 778 -11.36 -34.51 -23.01
C ARG A 778 -10.81 -34.08 -24.37
N ALA A 779 -9.52 -33.74 -24.42
CA ALA A 779 -8.85 -33.42 -25.68
C ALA A 779 -8.75 -34.66 -26.60
N GLY A 780 -8.78 -35.88 -26.04
CA GLY A 780 -8.72 -37.12 -26.80
C GLY A 780 -7.43 -37.22 -27.61
N THR A 781 -7.52 -37.80 -28.82
CA THR A 781 -6.40 -37.91 -29.78
C THR A 781 -6.20 -36.66 -30.62
N SER A 782 -6.86 -35.54 -30.32
CA SER A 782 -6.87 -34.35 -31.18
C SER A 782 -5.51 -33.66 -31.36
N GLY A 783 -4.49 -34.05 -30.60
CA GLY A 783 -3.15 -33.45 -30.65
C GLY A 783 -3.10 -31.99 -30.16
N VAL A 784 -4.24 -31.35 -29.86
CA VAL A 784 -4.33 -29.92 -29.52
C VAL A 784 -3.51 -29.54 -28.28
N LEU A 785 -3.32 -30.48 -27.35
CA LEU A 785 -2.51 -30.27 -26.14
C LEU A 785 -1.01 -30.54 -26.34
N GLN A 786 -0.58 -31.16 -27.45
CA GLN A 786 0.82 -31.39 -27.75
C GLN A 786 1.46 -30.10 -28.25
N CYS A 787 2.56 -29.67 -27.63
CA CYS A 787 3.29 -28.46 -28.00
C CYS A 787 4.63 -28.88 -28.64
N GLY A 788 4.98 -28.31 -29.80
CA GLY A 788 6.35 -28.40 -30.37
C GLY A 788 6.55 -29.16 -31.69
N GLU A 789 5.56 -29.90 -32.23
CA GLU A 789 5.79 -30.73 -33.44
C GLU A 789 4.82 -30.48 -34.61
N SER A 790 3.79 -29.63 -34.44
CA SER A 790 2.80 -29.36 -35.49
C SER A 790 2.51 -27.86 -35.59
N CYS A 791 2.41 -27.33 -36.81
CA CYS A 791 1.99 -25.94 -37.06
C CYS A 791 0.61 -25.61 -36.45
N ALA A 792 -0.21 -26.62 -36.15
CA ALA A 792 -1.49 -26.45 -35.46
C ALA A 792 -1.35 -26.15 -33.95
N ALA A 793 -0.16 -26.36 -33.37
CA ALA A 793 0.14 -26.15 -31.96
C ALA A 793 0.74 -24.76 -31.66
N GLU A 794 1.04 -23.97 -32.69
CA GLU A 794 1.71 -22.67 -32.59
C GLU A 794 0.73 -21.49 -32.69
N GLY A 795 1.15 -20.38 -32.12
CA GLY A 795 0.50 -19.08 -32.16
C GLY A 795 -0.67 -18.90 -31.18
N PRO A 796 -1.34 -17.72 -31.25
CA PRO A 796 -2.37 -17.33 -30.30
C PRO A 796 -3.59 -18.25 -30.33
N ARG A 797 -3.92 -18.81 -31.50
CA ARG A 797 -5.08 -19.71 -31.67
C ARG A 797 -4.92 -20.96 -30.83
N ALA A 798 -3.74 -21.58 -30.88
CA ALA A 798 -3.47 -22.85 -30.24
C ALA A 798 -3.52 -22.68 -28.70
N VAL A 799 -2.93 -21.61 -28.16
CA VAL A 799 -3.04 -21.26 -26.73
C VAL A 799 -4.50 -21.14 -26.28
N LEU A 800 -5.32 -20.40 -27.04
CA LEU A 800 -6.73 -20.22 -26.70
C LEU A 800 -7.48 -21.54 -26.71
N GLN A 801 -7.22 -22.41 -27.69
CA GLN A 801 -7.82 -23.75 -27.75
C GLN A 801 -7.42 -24.62 -26.54
N ARG A 802 -6.13 -24.63 -26.18
CA ARG A 802 -5.62 -25.37 -25.02
C ARG A 802 -6.26 -24.89 -23.72
N VAL A 803 -6.29 -23.58 -23.48
CA VAL A 803 -6.89 -23.00 -22.27
C VAL A 803 -8.41 -23.17 -22.25
N HIS A 804 -9.07 -23.12 -23.41
CA HIS A 804 -10.50 -23.39 -23.50
C HIS A 804 -10.84 -24.85 -23.14
N LEU A 805 -10.04 -25.83 -23.58
CA LEU A 805 -10.20 -27.24 -23.18
C LEU A 805 -9.98 -27.45 -21.68
N LEU A 806 -9.13 -26.62 -21.07
CA LEU A 806 -8.83 -26.64 -19.65
C LEU A 806 -9.94 -25.98 -18.79
N LEU A 807 -10.66 -25.02 -19.36
CA LEU A 807 -11.62 -24.15 -18.65
C LEU A 807 -12.66 -24.92 -17.80
N PRO A 808 -13.32 -26.00 -18.28
CA PRO A 808 -14.29 -26.73 -17.47
C PRO A 808 -13.66 -27.34 -16.22
N ALA A 809 -12.50 -27.98 -16.35
CA ALA A 809 -11.81 -28.63 -15.25
C ALA A 809 -11.26 -27.60 -14.23
N MET A 810 -10.78 -26.44 -14.71
CA MET A 810 -10.43 -25.29 -13.85
C MET A 810 -11.62 -24.80 -13.04
N ARG A 811 -12.74 -24.50 -13.71
CA ARG A 811 -13.93 -23.99 -13.05
C ARG A 811 -14.48 -24.98 -12.03
N GLN A 812 -14.43 -26.28 -12.33
CA GLN A 812 -14.82 -27.33 -11.41
C GLN A 812 -13.93 -27.35 -10.16
N PHE A 813 -12.60 -27.29 -10.33
CA PHE A 813 -11.66 -27.23 -9.21
C PHE A 813 -11.86 -25.97 -8.36
N ILE A 814 -11.97 -24.80 -9.01
CA ILE A 814 -12.22 -23.53 -8.31
C ILE A 814 -13.55 -23.64 -7.54
N ARG A 815 -14.64 -24.07 -8.18
CA ARG A 815 -15.96 -24.24 -7.54
C ARG A 815 -15.86 -25.14 -6.32
N TYR A 816 -15.19 -26.29 -6.45
CA TYR A 816 -14.99 -27.24 -5.37
C TYR A 816 -14.25 -26.59 -4.18
N VAL A 817 -13.10 -25.96 -4.43
CA VAL A 817 -12.34 -25.24 -3.39
C VAL A 817 -13.21 -24.18 -2.70
N ARG A 818 -14.00 -23.42 -3.46
CA ARG A 818 -14.89 -22.39 -2.88
C ARG A 818 -16.03 -22.95 -2.04
N LEU A 819 -16.56 -24.12 -2.39
CA LEU A 819 -17.56 -24.82 -1.57
C LEU A 819 -16.96 -25.28 -0.24
N GLU A 820 -15.74 -25.80 -0.29
CA GLU A 820 -15.00 -26.30 0.89
C GLU A 820 -14.50 -25.19 1.81
N GLU A 821 -14.22 -23.99 1.27
CA GLU A 821 -13.95 -22.81 2.10
C GLU A 821 -15.15 -22.40 2.97
N GLN A 822 -16.38 -22.71 2.55
CA GLN A 822 -17.64 -22.33 3.21
C GLN A 822 -17.82 -20.81 3.46
N ILE A 823 -17.01 -19.95 2.82
CA ILE A 823 -17.08 -18.49 2.98
C ILE A 823 -18.21 -17.88 2.15
N LEU A 824 -18.50 -18.46 0.98
CA LEU A 824 -19.65 -18.13 0.15
C LEU A 824 -20.73 -19.20 0.32
N SER A 825 -21.99 -18.80 0.28
CA SER A 825 -23.08 -19.78 0.37
C SER A 825 -23.07 -20.69 -0.85
N GLN A 826 -23.46 -21.94 -0.65
CA GLN A 826 -23.62 -22.91 -1.73
C GLN A 826 -24.52 -22.37 -2.86
N GLY A 827 -25.60 -21.65 -2.52
CA GLY A 827 -26.45 -20.98 -3.52
C GLY A 827 -25.70 -19.95 -4.37
N VAL A 828 -24.79 -19.16 -3.79
CA VAL A 828 -23.95 -18.21 -4.54
C VAL A 828 -22.99 -18.93 -5.48
N ILE A 829 -22.46 -20.08 -5.05
CA ILE A 829 -21.46 -20.85 -5.82
C ILE A 829 -22.10 -21.71 -6.91
N GLU A 830 -23.24 -22.34 -6.65
CA GLU A 830 -23.86 -23.36 -7.52
C GLU A 830 -24.92 -22.81 -8.46
N LYS A 831 -25.61 -21.73 -8.09
CA LYS A 831 -26.71 -21.15 -8.87
C LYS A 831 -26.79 -19.65 -8.59
N GLY A 832 -25.89 -18.87 -9.19
CA GLY A 832 -25.81 -17.41 -9.01
C GLY A 832 -27.19 -16.77 -8.83
N LEU A 833 -27.33 -15.95 -7.78
CA LEU A 833 -28.56 -15.35 -7.25
C LEU A 833 -29.78 -15.42 -8.20
N PRO A 834 -30.63 -16.45 -8.11
CA PRO A 834 -31.91 -16.45 -8.81
C PRO A 834 -32.80 -15.49 -8.03
N GLY A 835 -32.91 -14.26 -8.53
CA GLY A 835 -33.66 -13.19 -7.88
C GLY A 835 -32.98 -12.71 -6.61
N GLY A 836 -32.06 -11.75 -6.73
CA GLY A 836 -31.72 -10.93 -5.57
C GLY A 836 -33.01 -10.41 -4.93
N ASN A 837 -33.10 -10.40 -3.59
CA ASN A 837 -34.27 -9.83 -2.94
C ASN A 837 -34.48 -8.38 -3.46
N LYS A 838 -35.73 -7.90 -3.45
CA LYS A 838 -36.07 -6.55 -3.95
C LYS A 838 -35.21 -5.44 -3.33
N TRP A 839 -34.63 -5.68 -2.14
CA TRP A 839 -33.72 -4.74 -1.48
C TRP A 839 -32.35 -4.64 -2.19
N ASN A 840 -31.71 -5.75 -2.54
CA ASN A 840 -30.45 -5.77 -3.29
C ASN A 840 -30.61 -5.15 -4.69
N GLU A 841 -31.74 -5.44 -5.34
CA GLU A 841 -32.09 -4.84 -6.63
C GLU A 841 -32.31 -3.32 -6.51
N ARG A 842 -32.99 -2.86 -5.45
CA ARG A 842 -33.19 -1.43 -5.17
C ARG A 842 -31.89 -0.71 -4.80
N GLU A 843 -31.02 -1.29 -3.97
CA GLU A 843 -29.71 -0.71 -3.66
C GLU A 843 -28.83 -0.60 -4.92
N HIS A 844 -28.91 -1.59 -5.81
CA HIS A 844 -28.25 -1.54 -7.11
C HIS A 844 -28.79 -0.39 -7.98
N LEU A 845 -30.11 -0.26 -8.12
CA LEU A 845 -30.74 0.82 -8.89
C LEU A 845 -30.46 2.21 -8.29
N LEU A 846 -30.44 2.35 -6.95
CA LEU A 846 -30.05 3.57 -6.24
C LEU A 846 -28.58 3.93 -6.45
N ALA A 847 -27.69 2.93 -6.45
CA ALA A 847 -26.28 3.13 -6.76
C ALA A 847 -26.08 3.59 -8.23
N LEU A 848 -26.84 3.04 -9.18
CA LEU A 848 -26.85 3.50 -10.57
C LEU A 848 -27.41 4.94 -10.72
N ALA A 849 -28.47 5.29 -10.00
CA ALA A 849 -29.08 6.62 -10.04
C ALA A 849 -28.17 7.72 -9.44
N ARG A 850 -27.61 7.49 -8.24
CA ARG A 850 -26.62 8.41 -7.62
C ARG A 850 -25.40 8.62 -8.51
N ARG A 851 -25.04 7.58 -9.27
CA ARG A 851 -23.92 7.58 -10.20
C ARG A 851 -24.19 8.36 -11.49
N ASN A 852 -25.39 8.22 -12.06
CA ASN A 852 -25.81 9.04 -13.21
C ASN A 852 -25.87 10.53 -12.85
N ALA A 853 -26.32 10.87 -11.65
CA ALA A 853 -26.29 12.25 -11.16
C ALA A 853 -24.87 12.85 -11.07
N SER A 854 -23.85 12.02 -10.84
CA SER A 854 -22.43 12.44 -10.77
C SER A 854 -21.76 12.64 -12.15
N LEU A 855 -22.32 12.07 -13.22
CA LEU A 855 -21.74 12.12 -14.58
C LEU A 855 -22.09 13.38 -15.36
N VAL A 856 -23.10 14.14 -14.92
CA VAL A 856 -23.66 15.28 -15.68
C VAL A 856 -22.77 16.54 -15.68
N LYS A 857 -21.59 16.51 -15.05
CA LYS A 857 -20.78 17.74 -14.90
C LYS A 857 -19.32 17.50 -15.28
N SER A 858 -18.94 17.97 -16.47
CA SER A 858 -17.54 18.12 -16.88
C SER A 858 -17.25 19.57 -17.27
N ARG A 859 -16.17 20.12 -16.72
CA ARG A 859 -15.61 21.40 -17.16
C ARG A 859 -14.97 21.19 -18.53
N LEU A 860 -15.45 21.93 -19.51
CA LEU A 860 -15.00 21.91 -20.89
C LEU A 860 -13.71 22.69 -21.04
N THR A 861 -12.59 22.03 -21.35
CA THR A 861 -11.36 22.65 -21.90
C THR A 861 -10.46 21.55 -22.48
N ARG A 862 -9.82 21.81 -23.64
CA ARG A 862 -8.92 20.94 -24.43
C ARG A 862 -9.53 19.69 -25.07
N LEU A 863 -10.47 19.01 -24.44
CA LEU A 863 -11.04 17.77 -24.98
C LEU A 863 -12.23 18.03 -25.94
N GLU A 864 -12.93 19.15 -25.80
CA GLU A 864 -13.87 19.64 -26.84
C GLU A 864 -13.16 19.98 -28.14
N MET A 865 -12.00 20.64 -28.04
CA MET A 865 -11.17 20.90 -29.21
C MET A 865 -10.75 19.59 -29.88
N TRP A 866 -10.47 18.55 -29.10
CA TRP A 866 -10.18 17.24 -29.64
C TRP A 866 -11.41 16.57 -30.29
N SER A 867 -12.60 16.71 -29.69
CA SER A 867 -13.86 16.23 -30.30
C SER A 867 -14.14 16.95 -31.64
N GLN A 868 -13.88 18.26 -31.71
CA GLN A 868 -13.96 19.03 -32.96
C GLN A 868 -12.91 18.59 -33.97
N ALA A 869 -11.69 18.28 -33.52
CA ALA A 869 -10.63 17.73 -34.36
C ALA A 869 -11.02 16.35 -34.93
N GLN A 870 -11.58 15.45 -34.11
CA GLN A 870 -12.13 14.17 -34.56
C GLN A 870 -13.28 14.36 -35.56
N THR A 871 -14.14 15.35 -35.35
CA THR A 871 -15.23 15.69 -36.30
C THR A 871 -14.68 16.18 -37.64
N THR A 872 -13.66 17.04 -37.61
CA THR A 872 -12.99 17.55 -38.82
C THR A 872 -12.25 16.44 -39.55
N LEU A 873 -11.57 15.56 -38.80
CA LEU A 873 -10.90 14.39 -39.33
C LEU A 873 -11.91 13.43 -39.97
N ALA A 874 -12.98 13.07 -39.27
CA ALA A 874 -14.04 12.21 -39.77
C ALA A 874 -14.63 12.75 -41.08
N LYS A 875 -14.85 14.07 -41.18
CA LYS A 875 -15.30 14.72 -42.41
C LYS A 875 -14.25 14.63 -43.53
N THR A 876 -12.99 14.90 -43.23
CA THR A 876 -11.89 14.83 -44.22
C THR A 876 -11.72 13.40 -44.75
N VAL A 877 -11.77 12.41 -43.86
CA VAL A 877 -11.69 11.00 -44.20
C VAL A 877 -12.91 10.59 -45.02
N GLN A 878 -14.12 11.05 -44.64
CA GLN A 878 -15.35 10.84 -45.39
C GLN A 878 -15.26 11.37 -46.83
N GLU A 879 -14.78 12.61 -47.02
CA GLU A 879 -14.61 13.23 -48.34
C GLU A 879 -13.63 12.43 -49.22
N LYS A 880 -12.52 11.94 -48.65
CA LYS A 880 -11.54 11.13 -49.38
C LYS A 880 -12.01 9.71 -49.70
N SER A 881 -12.85 9.11 -48.85
CA SER A 881 -13.24 7.70 -48.95
C SER A 881 -14.64 7.47 -49.54
N GLY A 882 -15.46 8.52 -49.66
CA GLY A 882 -16.77 8.50 -50.31
C GLY A 882 -17.86 7.73 -49.54
N TYR A 883 -17.76 7.58 -48.21
CA TYR A 883 -18.79 6.89 -47.40
C TYR A 883 -19.89 7.82 -46.87
N SER A 884 -20.99 7.26 -46.36
CA SER A 884 -22.09 8.01 -45.73
C SER A 884 -21.81 8.32 -44.26
N GLN A 885 -22.32 9.43 -43.73
CA GLN A 885 -21.93 9.94 -42.41
C GLN A 885 -22.15 8.96 -41.23
N SER A 886 -23.05 7.99 -41.37
CA SER A 886 -23.32 6.95 -40.36
C SER A 886 -22.50 5.67 -40.53
N ASP A 887 -21.76 5.54 -41.64
CA ASP A 887 -20.99 4.37 -42.03
C ASP A 887 -19.54 4.78 -42.27
N GLY A 888 -18.64 4.63 -41.29
CA GLY A 888 -17.26 5.09 -41.42
C GLY A 888 -16.58 5.40 -40.11
N LEU A 889 -15.67 6.38 -40.15
CA LEU A 889 -15.05 6.95 -38.96
C LEU A 889 -16.01 7.95 -38.31
N LEU A 890 -16.38 7.70 -37.06
CA LEU A 890 -17.27 8.51 -36.25
C LEU A 890 -16.47 9.24 -35.14
N PRO A 891 -16.80 10.48 -34.78
CA PRO A 891 -16.26 11.12 -33.57
C PRO A 891 -16.62 10.31 -32.32
N ALA A 892 -15.67 10.04 -31.43
CA ALA A 892 -15.92 9.32 -30.18
C ALA A 892 -16.47 10.26 -29.10
N ALA A 893 -17.80 10.37 -29.01
CA ALA A 893 -18.45 11.24 -28.02
C ALA A 893 -18.27 10.76 -26.57
N GLN A 894 -18.21 9.43 -26.40
CA GLN A 894 -17.98 8.76 -25.13
C GLN A 894 -17.16 7.51 -25.36
N TYR A 895 -16.46 7.05 -24.32
CA TYR A 895 -15.72 5.80 -24.33
C TYR A 895 -16.47 4.79 -23.48
N LYS A 896 -16.86 3.67 -24.09
CA LYS A 896 -17.57 2.58 -23.44
C LYS A 896 -16.57 1.53 -22.96
N PRO A 897 -16.58 1.12 -21.68
CA PRO A 897 -15.83 -0.06 -21.28
C PRO A 897 -16.40 -1.28 -22.01
N GLY A 898 -15.56 -2.27 -22.32
CA GLY A 898 -15.93 -3.49 -23.06
C GLY A 898 -16.74 -4.45 -22.21
N VAL A 899 -17.79 -3.95 -21.54
CA VAL A 899 -18.64 -4.64 -20.58
C VAL A 899 -19.52 -5.69 -21.25
N CYS A 900 -19.82 -5.49 -22.54
CA CYS A 900 -20.66 -6.36 -23.32
C CYS A 900 -19.96 -6.67 -24.63
N GLU A 901 -19.67 -7.95 -24.91
CA GLU A 901 -18.98 -8.35 -26.14
C GLU A 901 -19.79 -8.01 -27.39
N SER A 902 -21.13 -7.99 -27.32
CA SER A 902 -22.00 -7.64 -28.44
C SER A 902 -22.14 -6.13 -28.70
N ASP A 903 -21.73 -5.27 -27.75
CA ASP A 903 -21.68 -3.81 -27.90
C ASP A 903 -20.24 -3.30 -27.65
N ALA A 904 -19.26 -4.04 -28.19
CA ALA A 904 -17.85 -3.68 -28.07
C ALA A 904 -17.56 -2.39 -28.86
N GLN A 905 -16.99 -1.38 -28.21
CA GLN A 905 -16.60 -0.14 -28.88
C GLN A 905 -15.25 -0.32 -29.59
N ILE A 906 -15.28 -0.16 -30.92
CA ILE A 906 -14.10 -0.32 -31.79
C ILE A 906 -13.58 1.05 -32.19
N LEU A 907 -12.29 1.28 -31.99
CA LEU A 907 -11.63 2.56 -32.22
C LEU A 907 -10.50 2.41 -33.24
N ALA A 908 -10.27 3.47 -34.02
CA ALA A 908 -9.01 3.67 -34.73
C ALA A 908 -8.07 4.49 -33.84
N VAL A 909 -6.90 3.93 -33.51
CA VAL A 909 -5.95 4.53 -32.57
C VAL A 909 -4.55 4.52 -33.17
N ARG A 910 -3.80 5.62 -32.98
CA ARG A 910 -2.41 5.72 -33.42
C ARG A 910 -1.46 5.27 -32.32
N ILE A 911 -0.73 4.18 -32.52
CA ILE A 911 0.23 3.62 -31.56
C ILE A 911 1.56 3.51 -32.30
N ASP A 912 2.62 4.12 -31.76
CA ASP A 912 3.95 4.13 -32.38
C ASP A 912 3.91 4.58 -33.86
N ASP A 913 3.16 5.65 -34.13
CA ASP A 913 2.87 6.23 -35.46
C ASP A 913 2.05 5.37 -36.44
N GLU A 914 1.71 4.14 -36.08
CA GLU A 914 0.85 3.27 -36.89
C GLU A 914 -0.63 3.38 -36.47
N VAL A 915 -1.53 3.38 -37.45
CA VAL A 915 -2.98 3.33 -37.18
C VAL A 915 -3.42 1.88 -37.00
N GLN A 916 -3.83 1.57 -35.77
CA GLN A 916 -4.29 0.24 -35.37
C GLN A 916 -5.78 0.27 -35.02
N VAL A 917 -6.45 -0.86 -35.26
CA VAL A 917 -7.83 -1.09 -34.88
C VAL A 917 -7.83 -1.74 -33.50
N VAL A 918 -8.57 -1.16 -32.57
CA VAL A 918 -8.54 -1.57 -31.16
C VAL A 918 -9.95 -1.64 -30.58
N MET A 919 -10.14 -2.49 -29.57
CA MET A 919 -11.37 -2.56 -28.80
C MET A 919 -11.16 -1.97 -27.41
N THR A 920 -12.12 -1.19 -26.93
CA THR A 920 -12.06 -0.66 -25.57
C THR A 920 -12.33 -1.76 -24.54
N LEU A 921 -11.34 -2.09 -23.71
CA LEU A 921 -11.51 -2.99 -22.57
C LEU A 921 -12.05 -2.20 -21.38
N CYS A 922 -11.37 -1.10 -21.04
CA CYS A 922 -11.70 -0.33 -19.86
C CYS A 922 -11.42 1.17 -20.02
N VAL A 923 -12.14 1.98 -19.27
CA VAL A 923 -12.13 3.44 -19.38
C VAL A 923 -11.87 4.03 -18.00
N PHE A 924 -10.92 4.97 -17.88
CA PHE A 924 -10.53 5.53 -16.58
C PHE A 924 -10.83 7.02 -16.53
N ARG A 925 -11.37 7.47 -15.39
CA ARG A 925 -11.49 8.90 -15.06
C ARG A 925 -10.19 9.39 -14.41
N GLY A 926 -9.79 10.63 -14.65
CA GLY A 926 -8.65 11.22 -13.92
C GLY A 926 -8.04 12.47 -14.56
N SER A 927 -6.93 12.95 -13.98
CA SER A 927 -6.12 14.06 -14.50
C SER A 927 -4.66 13.61 -14.73
N ILE A 928 -4.01 14.19 -15.75
CA ILE A 928 -2.56 14.06 -15.95
C ILE A 928 -1.93 15.28 -15.30
N VAL A 929 -1.00 15.03 -14.39
CA VAL A 929 -0.13 16.06 -13.85
C VAL A 929 1.20 15.92 -14.57
N ARG A 930 1.55 16.90 -15.41
CA ARG A 930 2.91 17.00 -15.93
C ARG A 930 3.81 17.39 -14.78
N ASN A 931 4.84 16.58 -14.52
CA ASN A 931 5.90 17.02 -13.64
C ASN A 931 6.65 18.14 -14.37
N PRO A 932 6.61 19.39 -13.88
CA PRO A 932 7.19 20.53 -14.60
C PRO A 932 8.71 20.41 -14.79
N LYS A 933 9.40 19.60 -13.97
CA LYS A 933 10.86 19.43 -14.04
C LYS A 933 11.31 18.35 -15.02
N THR A 934 10.56 17.25 -15.13
CA THR A 934 10.94 16.10 -15.96
C THR A 934 10.16 16.02 -17.26
N GLN A 935 9.13 16.86 -17.43
CA GLN A 935 8.06 16.72 -18.42
C GLN A 935 7.37 15.34 -18.43
N THR A 936 7.69 14.46 -17.49
CA THR A 936 7.08 13.14 -17.42
C THR A 936 5.65 13.28 -16.90
N GLU A 937 4.72 12.71 -17.65
CA GLU A 937 3.31 12.71 -17.32
C GLU A 937 3.07 11.66 -16.23
N ARG A 938 2.71 12.10 -15.02
CA ARG A 938 2.32 11.17 -13.94
C ARG A 938 0.81 11.12 -13.87
N MET A 939 0.28 9.92 -14.05
CA MET A 939 -1.14 9.65 -13.99
C MET A 939 -1.61 9.63 -12.54
N LYS A 940 -2.53 10.54 -12.17
CA LYS A 940 -3.23 10.50 -10.88
C LYS A 940 -4.53 9.71 -11.12
N THR A 941 -4.51 8.38 -10.98
CA THR A 941 -5.71 7.55 -11.23
C THR A 941 -6.81 7.81 -10.21
N SER A 942 -8.05 7.93 -10.70
CA SER A 942 -9.27 7.56 -9.98
C SER A 942 -9.92 6.42 -10.78
N LYS A 943 -9.80 5.18 -10.29
CA LYS A 943 -10.62 3.99 -10.59
C LYS A 943 -11.27 3.89 -12.00
N PRO A 944 -11.04 2.81 -12.77
CA PRO A 944 -11.76 2.59 -14.00
C PRO A 944 -13.27 2.59 -13.78
N SER A 945 -13.96 3.05 -14.82
CA SER A 945 -15.39 3.25 -14.86
C SER A 945 -16.08 2.00 -15.39
N PRO A 946 -17.05 1.44 -14.65
CA PRO A 946 -17.92 0.38 -15.16
C PRO A 946 -18.94 0.84 -16.22
N ILE A 947 -18.99 2.13 -16.56
CA ILE A 947 -19.94 2.69 -17.54
C ILE A 947 -19.20 3.55 -18.55
N ALA A 948 -19.88 3.82 -19.66
CA ALA A 948 -19.40 4.78 -20.64
C ALA A 948 -19.09 6.13 -19.98
N LEU A 949 -17.91 6.66 -20.24
CA LEU A 949 -17.53 7.99 -19.81
C LEU A 949 -17.56 8.92 -21.02
N PRO A 950 -18.14 10.12 -20.90
CA PRO A 950 -17.96 11.15 -21.92
C PRO A 950 -16.48 11.31 -22.25
N ALA A 951 -16.14 11.60 -23.50
CA ALA A 951 -14.76 11.77 -23.91
C ALA A 951 -14.06 12.80 -23.00
N ALA A 952 -14.75 13.88 -22.63
CA ALA A 952 -14.26 14.94 -21.74
C ALA A 952 -13.89 14.46 -20.32
N CYS A 953 -14.51 13.38 -19.86
CA CYS A 953 -14.26 12.77 -18.55
C CYS A 953 -13.24 11.63 -18.61
N THR A 954 -12.88 11.19 -19.81
CA THR A 954 -12.04 10.02 -20.04
C THR A 954 -10.58 10.43 -20.15
N LYS A 955 -9.73 9.83 -19.32
CA LYS A 955 -8.32 10.19 -19.28
C LYS A 955 -7.39 9.14 -19.83
N LEU A 956 -7.75 7.88 -19.60
CA LEU A 956 -6.98 6.73 -20.05
C LEU A 956 -7.96 5.67 -20.54
N LEU A 957 -7.55 4.98 -21.58
CA LEU A 957 -8.21 3.80 -22.10
C LEU A 957 -7.28 2.61 -21.95
N HIS A 958 -7.81 1.49 -21.45
CA HIS A 958 -7.21 0.17 -21.60
C HIS A 958 -7.81 -0.44 -22.86
N LEU A 959 -6.97 -0.69 -23.86
CA LEU A 959 -7.40 -1.10 -25.18
C LEU A 959 -6.77 -2.45 -25.55
N LEU A 960 -7.56 -3.27 -26.23
CA LEU A 960 -7.15 -4.51 -26.87
C LEU A 960 -6.82 -4.23 -28.33
N VAL A 961 -5.61 -4.55 -28.78
CA VAL A 961 -5.24 -4.41 -30.19
C VAL A 961 -5.82 -5.58 -30.98
N LEU A 962 -6.54 -5.30 -32.06
CA LEU A 962 -7.20 -6.29 -32.89
C LEU A 962 -6.31 -6.67 -34.07
N GLN A 963 -6.27 -7.97 -34.39
CA GLN A 963 -5.51 -8.50 -35.51
C GLN A 963 -6.43 -8.63 -36.73
N TYR A 964 -5.99 -8.15 -37.89
CA TYR A 964 -6.73 -8.29 -39.13
C TYR A 964 -6.52 -9.68 -39.75
N LEU A 965 -7.60 -10.30 -40.25
CA LEU A 965 -7.61 -11.55 -41.00
C LEU A 965 -8.01 -11.24 -42.47
N PRO A 966 -7.03 -11.13 -43.39
CA PRO A 966 -7.29 -10.75 -44.78
C PRO A 966 -8.29 -11.67 -45.49
N ASP A 967 -8.23 -12.97 -45.24
CA ASP A 967 -9.08 -13.97 -45.91
C ASP A 967 -10.56 -13.84 -45.56
N GLN A 968 -10.88 -13.26 -44.40
CA GLN A 968 -12.25 -13.11 -43.89
C GLN A 968 -12.74 -11.66 -43.94
N ASP A 969 -11.83 -10.72 -44.23
CA ASP A 969 -12.05 -9.28 -44.08
C ASP A 969 -12.63 -8.92 -42.69
N GLU A 970 -12.04 -9.53 -41.65
CA GLU A 970 -12.48 -9.40 -40.27
C GLU A 970 -11.31 -9.09 -39.34
N TYR A 971 -11.62 -8.44 -38.23
CA TYR A 971 -10.71 -8.22 -37.12
C TYR A 971 -11.00 -9.22 -36.01
N ILE A 972 -9.95 -9.74 -35.37
CA ILE A 972 -10.07 -10.65 -34.24
C ILE A 972 -9.40 -10.10 -32.99
N GLY A 973 -10.06 -10.30 -31.85
CA GLY A 973 -9.51 -10.02 -30.52
C GLY A 973 -9.62 -11.24 -29.61
N SER A 974 -8.67 -11.42 -28.71
CA SER A 974 -8.74 -12.44 -27.65
C SER A 974 -7.89 -12.03 -26.44
N CYS A 975 -7.94 -12.80 -25.35
CA CYS A 975 -7.04 -12.57 -24.21
C CYS A 975 -5.54 -12.75 -24.53
N ALA A 976 -5.18 -13.32 -25.69
CA ALA A 976 -3.79 -13.43 -26.14
C ALA A 976 -3.33 -12.16 -26.88
N SER A 977 -4.25 -11.32 -27.36
CA SER A 977 -3.92 -10.13 -28.13
C SER A 977 -3.13 -9.09 -27.30
N PRO A 978 -2.38 -8.19 -27.96
CA PRO A 978 -1.70 -7.10 -27.28
C PRO A 978 -2.68 -6.17 -26.56
N VAL A 979 -2.26 -5.62 -25.41
CA VAL A 979 -3.04 -4.64 -24.66
C VAL A 979 -2.22 -3.39 -24.37
N VAL A 980 -2.84 -2.24 -24.56
CA VAL A 980 -2.21 -0.93 -24.43
C VAL A 980 -3.01 -0.03 -23.52
N PHE A 981 -2.30 0.90 -22.88
CA PHE A 981 -2.90 2.00 -22.16
C PHE A 981 -2.62 3.26 -22.97
N VAL A 982 -3.65 3.96 -23.40
CA VAL A 982 -3.50 5.18 -24.20
C VAL A 982 -4.28 6.33 -23.59
N SER A 983 -3.78 7.55 -23.75
CA SER A 983 -4.62 8.72 -23.51
C SER A 983 -5.52 8.90 -24.74
N PRO A 984 -6.82 9.24 -24.60
CA PRO A 984 -7.66 9.46 -25.77
C PRO A 984 -7.22 10.67 -26.60
N LEU A 985 -6.63 11.67 -25.94
CA LEU A 985 -6.12 12.89 -26.56
C LEU A 985 -4.95 12.58 -27.49
N ASN A 986 -5.03 13.02 -28.75
CA ASN A 986 -4.01 12.84 -29.80
C ASN A 986 -3.74 11.39 -30.23
N THR A 987 -4.33 10.40 -29.55
CA THR A 987 -4.11 8.98 -29.87
C THR A 987 -5.34 8.34 -30.49
N VAL A 988 -6.55 8.66 -30.03
CA VAL A 988 -7.79 8.12 -30.61
C VAL A 988 -8.23 8.99 -31.79
N LEU A 989 -8.27 8.41 -32.99
CA LEU A 989 -8.63 9.09 -34.22
C LEU A 989 -10.16 9.15 -34.40
N GLY A 990 -10.87 8.11 -33.97
CA GLY A 990 -12.33 8.03 -33.97
C GLY A 990 -12.83 6.63 -33.67
N GLU A 991 -14.14 6.48 -33.58
CA GLU A 991 -14.85 5.21 -33.47
C GLU A 991 -15.13 4.65 -34.87
N LEU A 992 -14.94 3.36 -35.07
CA LEU A 992 -15.21 2.68 -36.34
C LEU A 992 -16.55 1.95 -36.23
N ALA A 993 -17.45 2.20 -37.19
CA ALA A 993 -18.73 1.50 -37.24
C ALA A 993 -18.52 -0.01 -37.54
N THR A 994 -19.17 -0.85 -36.76
CA THR A 994 -19.11 -2.31 -36.90
C THR A 994 -20.36 -2.83 -37.60
N ALA A 995 -20.18 -3.66 -38.63
CA ALA A 995 -21.27 -4.39 -39.28
C ALA A 995 -21.73 -5.59 -38.45
N ALA A 996 -20.79 -6.26 -37.78
CA ALA A 996 -21.09 -7.36 -36.88
C ALA A 996 -20.01 -7.48 -35.81
N VAL A 997 -20.43 -7.80 -34.58
CA VAL A 997 -19.54 -8.24 -33.50
C VAL A 997 -20.05 -9.62 -33.06
N GLN A 998 -19.28 -10.65 -33.40
CA GLN A 998 -19.64 -12.04 -33.18
C GLN A 998 -18.68 -12.66 -32.16
N PRO A 999 -19.07 -12.77 -30.88
CA PRO A 999 -18.28 -13.51 -29.92
C PRO A 999 -18.29 -14.98 -30.32
N SER A 1000 -17.10 -15.53 -30.52
CA SER A 1000 -16.88 -16.98 -30.59
C SER A 1000 -16.28 -17.47 -29.28
N THR A 1001 -16.25 -18.78 -29.12
CA THR A 1001 -15.66 -19.45 -27.95
C THR A 1001 -14.22 -19.02 -27.65
N LEU A 1002 -13.43 -18.70 -28.68
CA LEU A 1002 -12.00 -18.45 -28.55
C LEU A 1002 -11.59 -17.02 -28.90
N ARG A 1003 -12.42 -16.32 -29.68
CA ARG A 1003 -12.10 -15.03 -30.27
C ARG A 1003 -13.34 -14.18 -30.40
N LEU A 1004 -13.18 -12.87 -30.32
CA LEU A 1004 -14.19 -11.92 -30.74
C LEU A 1004 -13.94 -11.58 -32.22
N HIS A 1005 -14.89 -11.90 -33.09
CA HIS A 1005 -14.86 -11.54 -34.51
C HIS A 1005 -15.56 -10.21 -34.71
N ILE A 1006 -14.90 -9.28 -35.38
CA ILE A 1006 -15.37 -7.92 -35.61
C ILE A 1006 -15.29 -7.66 -37.10
N LYS A 1007 -16.46 -7.52 -37.72
CA LYS A 1007 -16.55 -7.09 -39.10
C LYS A 1007 -16.84 -5.59 -39.14
N LEU A 1008 -15.94 -4.83 -39.72
CA LEU A 1008 -16.16 -3.40 -39.95
C LEU A 1008 -17.21 -3.20 -41.06
N THR A 1009 -17.92 -2.08 -41.02
CA THR A 1009 -18.75 -1.68 -42.15
C THR A 1009 -17.86 -1.31 -43.36
N PRO A 1010 -18.36 -1.40 -44.61
CA PRO A 1010 -17.59 -1.03 -45.79
C PRO A 1010 -17.06 0.40 -45.75
N GLY A 1011 -17.83 1.35 -45.20
CA GLY A 1011 -17.38 2.71 -44.98
C GLY A 1011 -16.21 2.78 -44.00
N SER A 1012 -16.26 2.03 -42.89
CA SER A 1012 -15.18 1.98 -41.88
C SER A 1012 -13.90 1.35 -42.42
N SER A 1013 -13.99 0.30 -43.23
CA SER A 1013 -12.82 -0.29 -43.90
C SER A 1013 -12.16 0.69 -44.86
N ARG A 1014 -12.96 1.44 -45.65
CA ARG A 1014 -12.42 2.51 -46.51
C ARG A 1014 -11.81 3.66 -45.70
N ALA A 1015 -12.46 4.05 -44.61
CA ALA A 1015 -11.97 5.10 -43.71
C ALA A 1015 -10.60 4.73 -43.12
N LEU A 1016 -10.47 3.49 -42.65
CA LEU A 1016 -9.25 2.96 -42.07
C LEU A 1016 -8.11 2.91 -43.09
N LYS A 1017 -8.39 2.48 -44.33
CA LYS A 1017 -7.40 2.48 -45.41
C LYS A 1017 -6.87 3.89 -45.69
N VAL A 1018 -7.75 4.90 -45.75
CA VAL A 1018 -7.35 6.31 -45.88
C VAL A 1018 -6.49 6.75 -44.69
N LEU A 1019 -6.86 6.38 -43.46
CA LEU A 1019 -6.07 6.71 -42.26
C LEU A 1019 -4.67 6.08 -42.25
N GLN A 1020 -4.52 4.88 -42.82
CA GLN A 1020 -3.25 4.14 -42.91
C GLN A 1020 -2.36 4.64 -44.04
N GLU A 1021 -2.93 4.99 -45.20
CA GLU A 1021 -2.18 5.42 -46.39
C GLU A 1021 -1.86 6.92 -46.39
N THR A 1022 -2.66 7.74 -45.69
CA THR A 1022 -2.47 9.19 -45.68
C THR A 1022 -1.52 9.61 -44.55
N PRO A 1023 -0.41 10.31 -44.83
CA PRO A 1023 0.47 10.84 -43.79
C PRO A 1023 -0.29 11.73 -42.80
N ALA A 1024 0.09 11.64 -41.51
CA ALA A 1024 -0.54 12.40 -40.43
C ALA A 1024 -0.67 13.91 -40.70
N ALA A 1025 0.33 14.49 -41.36
CA ALA A 1025 0.37 15.91 -41.71
C ALA A 1025 -0.75 16.31 -42.69
N GLU A 1026 -1.10 15.43 -43.63
CA GLU A 1026 -2.14 15.67 -44.64
C GLU A 1026 -3.56 15.45 -44.10
N LEU A 1027 -3.69 14.70 -43.00
CA LEU A 1027 -4.96 14.50 -42.30
C LEU A 1027 -5.34 15.69 -41.41
N GLY A 1028 -4.53 16.76 -41.38
CA GLY A 1028 -4.81 17.97 -40.59
C GLY A 1028 -4.59 17.82 -39.08
N PHE A 1029 -3.88 16.78 -38.63
CA PHE A 1029 -3.64 16.48 -37.21
C PHE A 1029 -2.83 17.53 -36.45
N ILE A 1030 -2.15 18.42 -37.16
CA ILE A 1030 -1.18 19.35 -36.59
C ILE A 1030 -1.39 20.73 -37.23
N ARG A 1031 -2.31 21.49 -36.67
CA ARG A 1031 -2.00 22.90 -36.40
C ARG A 1031 -2.14 23.05 -34.91
N ASP A 1032 -1.02 23.31 -34.23
CA ASP A 1032 -1.06 23.95 -32.91
C ASP A 1032 -2.09 25.06 -33.04
N VAL A 1033 -3.22 24.93 -32.35
CA VAL A 1033 -4.24 25.96 -32.37
C VAL A 1033 -3.51 27.20 -31.84
N PRO A 1034 -3.25 28.23 -32.67
CA PRO A 1034 -2.54 29.40 -32.19
C PRO A 1034 -3.32 29.92 -30.99
N ASP A 1035 -2.62 30.18 -29.89
CA ASP A 1035 -3.19 30.71 -28.66
C ASP A 1035 -4.22 31.77 -29.04
N GLN A 1036 -5.52 31.45 -28.89
CA GLN A 1036 -6.56 32.38 -29.30
C GLN A 1036 -6.42 33.62 -28.42
N PRO A 1037 -6.16 34.81 -28.99
CA PRO A 1037 -6.24 36.03 -28.21
C PRO A 1037 -7.68 36.20 -27.75
N GLY A 1038 -7.87 36.30 -26.43
CA GLY A 1038 -9.10 36.61 -25.69
C GLY A 1038 -10.42 36.44 -26.44
N ALA A 1039 -11.13 35.34 -26.17
CA ALA A 1039 -12.46 35.10 -26.71
C ALA A 1039 -13.39 36.31 -26.47
N ALA A 1040 -13.87 36.91 -27.55
CA ALA A 1040 -14.95 37.89 -27.52
C ALA A 1040 -16.24 37.20 -27.02
N PRO A 1041 -17.09 37.90 -26.24
CA PRO A 1041 -18.29 37.31 -25.66
C PRO A 1041 -19.24 36.83 -26.75
N ALA A 1042 -19.60 35.55 -26.71
CA ALA A 1042 -20.48 34.92 -27.68
C ALA A 1042 -21.90 35.53 -27.61
N VAL A 1043 -22.45 35.85 -28.77
CA VAL A 1043 -23.84 36.28 -28.96
C VAL A 1043 -24.76 35.11 -28.59
N GLN A 1044 -25.46 35.22 -27.47
CA GLN A 1044 -26.43 34.22 -27.00
C GLN A 1044 -27.72 34.31 -27.83
N SER A 1045 -28.10 33.19 -28.44
CA SER A 1045 -29.43 33.00 -29.03
C SER A 1045 -30.48 32.86 -27.93
N SER A 1046 -31.71 33.26 -28.22
CA SER A 1046 -32.87 33.39 -27.32
C SER A 1046 -33.47 32.06 -26.83
N ALA A 1047 -32.64 31.14 -26.34
CA ALA A 1047 -33.09 29.93 -25.68
C ALA A 1047 -33.52 30.23 -24.23
N THR A 1048 -34.57 29.56 -23.78
CA THR A 1048 -35.11 29.61 -22.43
C THR A 1048 -34.00 29.35 -21.40
N VAL A 1049 -33.50 30.40 -20.75
CA VAL A 1049 -32.45 30.27 -19.73
C VAL A 1049 -33.05 29.54 -18.51
N SER A 1050 -32.61 28.30 -18.31
CA SER A 1050 -32.90 27.52 -17.11
C SER A 1050 -31.89 27.90 -16.02
N TYR A 1051 -32.39 28.31 -14.85
CA TYR A 1051 -31.56 28.52 -13.67
C TYR A 1051 -31.38 27.18 -12.94
N ASN A 1052 -30.16 26.89 -12.50
CA ASN A 1052 -29.85 25.73 -11.66
C ASN A 1052 -28.97 26.14 -10.48
N GLU A 1053 -28.63 25.20 -9.59
CA GLU A 1053 -27.81 25.46 -8.39
C GLU A 1053 -26.49 26.20 -8.67
N PHE A 1054 -25.91 26.10 -9.88
CA PHE A 1054 -24.68 26.81 -10.26
C PHE A 1054 -24.91 28.14 -10.98
N SER A 1055 -26.13 28.43 -11.44
CA SER A 1055 -26.51 29.78 -11.88
C SER A 1055 -26.32 30.78 -10.75
N PHE A 1056 -26.46 30.34 -9.50
CA PHE A 1056 -26.20 31.10 -8.28
C PHE A 1056 -24.86 30.76 -7.60
N SER A 1057 -23.88 30.25 -8.35
CA SER A 1057 -22.51 30.07 -7.84
C SER A 1057 -21.85 31.41 -7.54
N ARG A 1058 -20.90 31.47 -6.59
CA ARG A 1058 -20.28 32.72 -6.11
C ARG A 1058 -19.77 33.66 -7.20
N SER A 1059 -19.22 33.14 -8.29
CA SER A 1059 -18.73 33.93 -9.43
C SER A 1059 -19.83 34.51 -10.32
N ASN A 1060 -21.01 33.88 -10.32
CA ASN A 1060 -22.14 34.24 -11.17
C ASN A 1060 -23.25 34.96 -10.39
N LEU A 1061 -23.25 34.89 -9.05
CA LEU A 1061 -24.21 35.58 -8.17
C LEU A 1061 -24.43 37.05 -8.56
N PRO A 1062 -23.38 37.87 -8.80
CA PRO A 1062 -23.57 39.30 -9.06
C PRO A 1062 -24.38 39.59 -10.34
N SER A 1063 -24.30 38.72 -11.34
CA SER A 1063 -25.03 38.87 -12.62
C SER A 1063 -26.33 38.08 -12.65
N ALA A 1064 -26.33 36.86 -12.10
CA ALA A 1064 -27.46 35.94 -12.19
C ALA A 1064 -28.59 36.27 -11.21
N VAL A 1065 -28.27 36.81 -10.01
CA VAL A 1065 -29.29 37.18 -9.02
C VAL A 1065 -30.17 38.34 -9.51
N PRO A 1066 -29.62 39.47 -9.99
CA PRO A 1066 -30.44 40.55 -10.53
C PRO A 1066 -31.26 40.12 -11.74
N GLU A 1067 -30.67 39.32 -12.64
CA GLU A 1067 -31.38 38.83 -13.83
C GLU A 1067 -32.53 37.89 -13.46
N PHE A 1068 -32.30 36.96 -12.52
CA PHE A 1068 -33.32 36.06 -12.00
C PHE A 1068 -34.48 36.84 -11.35
N PHE A 1069 -34.19 37.78 -10.44
CA PHE A 1069 -35.23 38.57 -9.78
C PHE A 1069 -35.97 39.50 -10.73
N GLN A 1070 -35.30 40.06 -11.75
CA GLN A 1070 -35.99 40.83 -12.79
C GLN A 1070 -36.94 39.95 -13.62
N ARG A 1071 -36.54 38.71 -13.95
CA ARG A 1071 -37.41 37.77 -14.66
C ARG A 1071 -38.57 37.31 -13.80
N LEU A 1072 -38.30 36.99 -12.53
CA LEU A 1072 -39.32 36.62 -11.56
C LEU A 1072 -40.34 37.76 -11.42
N LYS A 1073 -39.88 39.00 -11.26
CA LYS A 1073 -40.73 40.20 -11.25
C LYS A 1073 -41.61 40.29 -12.50
N ARG A 1074 -41.03 40.15 -13.70
CA ARG A 1074 -41.80 40.18 -14.96
C ARG A 1074 -42.82 39.05 -15.06
N GLN A 1075 -42.49 37.85 -14.58
CA GLN A 1075 -43.41 36.71 -14.57
C GLN A 1075 -44.60 36.96 -13.65
N TYR A 1076 -44.38 37.51 -12.45
CA TYR A 1076 -45.46 37.85 -11.52
C TYR A 1076 -46.26 39.07 -11.99
N GLU A 1077 -45.64 40.09 -12.59
CA GLU A 1077 -46.35 41.21 -13.23
C GLU A 1077 -47.23 40.75 -14.39
N ALA A 1078 -46.79 39.74 -15.17
CA ALA A 1078 -47.61 39.12 -16.21
C ALA A 1078 -48.81 38.34 -15.65
N MET A 1079 -48.77 37.98 -14.36
CA MET A 1079 -49.88 37.37 -13.62
C MET A 1079 -50.71 38.40 -12.83
N ASP A 1080 -50.49 39.70 -13.03
CA ASP A 1080 -51.10 40.82 -12.29
C ASP A 1080 -50.77 40.83 -10.77
N ILE A 1081 -49.62 40.26 -10.41
CA ILE A 1081 -49.12 40.19 -9.03
C ILE A 1081 -47.88 41.09 -8.90
N HIS A 1082 -48.08 42.28 -8.34
CA HIS A 1082 -47.00 43.24 -8.12
C HIS A 1082 -46.24 42.94 -6.83
N LEU A 1083 -45.27 42.01 -6.89
CA LEU A 1083 -44.45 41.63 -5.73
C LEU A 1083 -43.58 42.76 -5.17
N VAL A 1084 -43.24 43.76 -5.99
CA VAL A 1084 -42.33 44.86 -5.63
C VAL A 1084 -43.00 46.18 -5.99
N ASN A 1085 -43.13 47.11 -5.04
CA ASN A 1085 -43.70 48.43 -5.32
C ASN A 1085 -42.76 49.30 -6.17
N ALA A 1086 -43.24 50.48 -6.58
CA ALA A 1086 -42.48 51.47 -7.34
C ALA A 1086 -41.14 51.90 -6.68
N ASN A 1087 -40.99 51.67 -5.38
CA ASN A 1087 -39.78 52.01 -4.62
C ASN A 1087 -38.81 50.83 -4.46
N GLY A 1088 -39.07 49.68 -5.08
CA GLY A 1088 -38.18 48.52 -5.04
C GLY A 1088 -38.34 47.64 -3.79
N VAL A 1089 -39.37 47.86 -2.97
CA VAL A 1089 -39.62 47.09 -1.74
C VAL A 1089 -40.65 46.00 -2.00
N ILE A 1090 -40.37 44.77 -1.52
CA ILE A 1090 -41.31 43.65 -1.60
C ILE A 1090 -42.56 44.00 -0.78
N VAL A 1091 -43.73 44.06 -1.44
CA VAL A 1091 -45.00 44.36 -0.77
C VAL A 1091 -45.57 43.05 -0.26
N LYS A 1092 -45.70 42.93 1.06
CA LYS A 1092 -46.38 41.79 1.67
C LYS A 1092 -47.85 41.81 1.23
N PRO A 1093 -48.41 40.74 0.64
CA PRO A 1093 -49.83 40.72 0.28
C PRO A 1093 -50.67 40.98 1.53
N GLY A 1094 -51.70 41.81 1.40
CA GLY A 1094 -52.60 42.14 2.50
C GLY A 1094 -53.29 40.89 3.06
N PRO A 1095 -53.80 40.93 4.31
CA PRO A 1095 -54.35 39.76 5.00
C PRO A 1095 -55.52 39.05 4.30
N SER A 1096 -56.11 39.66 3.27
CA SER A 1096 -57.16 39.07 2.43
C SER A 1096 -56.65 38.28 1.21
N GLN A 1097 -55.36 38.35 0.87
CA GLN A 1097 -54.74 37.55 -0.19
C GLN A 1097 -53.94 36.40 0.45
N GLN A 1098 -54.54 35.23 0.54
CA GLN A 1098 -53.86 34.03 1.02
C GLN A 1098 -52.77 33.62 0.02
N TRP A 1099 -51.54 33.40 0.51
CA TRP A 1099 -50.39 32.90 -0.28
C TRP A 1099 -50.73 31.63 -1.08
N THR A 1100 -51.70 30.84 -0.60
CA THR A 1100 -52.25 29.66 -1.27
C THR A 1100 -52.83 29.97 -2.67
N LEU A 1101 -53.41 31.15 -2.88
CA LEU A 1101 -53.97 31.53 -4.18
C LEU A 1101 -52.86 31.88 -5.20
N VAL A 1102 -51.79 32.53 -4.72
CA VAL A 1102 -50.58 32.84 -5.51
C VAL A 1102 -49.82 31.55 -5.87
N ILE A 1103 -49.74 30.61 -4.94
CA ILE A 1103 -49.10 29.29 -5.14
C ILE A 1103 -49.87 28.44 -6.15
N ASN A 1104 -51.21 28.46 -6.10
CA ASN A 1104 -52.04 27.68 -7.02
C ASN A 1104 -52.07 28.25 -8.45
N GLN A 1105 -51.83 29.56 -8.64
CA GLN A 1105 -51.79 30.18 -9.97
C GLN A 1105 -50.37 30.19 -10.60
N GLY A 1106 -49.30 30.15 -9.79
CA GLY A 1106 -47.90 30.26 -10.27
C GLY A 1106 -47.22 28.97 -10.77
N GLY A 1107 -47.84 27.79 -10.57
CA GLY A 1107 -47.32 26.50 -11.02
C GLY A 1107 -46.11 25.96 -10.21
N MET A 1108 -46.02 24.62 -10.13
CA MET A 1108 -45.11 23.85 -9.23
C MET A 1108 -43.61 24.18 -9.40
N MET A 1109 -43.18 24.74 -10.52
CA MET A 1109 -41.77 25.03 -10.81
C MET A 1109 -41.21 26.21 -10.01
N VAL A 1110 -41.99 27.28 -9.84
CA VAL A 1110 -41.54 28.49 -9.08
C VAL A 1110 -41.32 28.16 -7.60
N HIS A 1111 -42.05 27.16 -7.10
CA HIS A 1111 -42.01 26.74 -5.71
C HIS A 1111 -40.72 25.99 -5.33
N LEU A 1112 -40.18 25.18 -6.24
CA LEU A 1112 -38.90 24.47 -6.05
C LEU A 1112 -37.72 25.45 -6.05
N GLU A 1113 -37.77 26.48 -6.89
CA GLU A 1113 -36.71 27.50 -6.97
C GLU A 1113 -36.65 28.39 -5.72
N LEU A 1114 -37.80 28.75 -5.13
CA LEU A 1114 -37.87 29.51 -3.87
C LEU A 1114 -37.46 28.69 -2.64
N ILE A 1115 -37.78 27.39 -2.59
CA ILE A 1115 -37.39 26.49 -1.48
C ILE A 1115 -35.87 26.24 -1.47
N VAL A 1116 -35.25 26.12 -2.65
CA VAL A 1116 -33.79 26.02 -2.79
C VAL A 1116 -33.10 27.31 -2.34
N LEU A 1117 -33.70 28.48 -2.59
CA LEU A 1117 -33.19 29.77 -2.09
C LEU A 1117 -33.35 29.95 -0.57
N GLY A 1118 -34.49 29.56 0.00
CA GLY A 1118 -34.72 29.63 1.46
C GLY A 1118 -33.83 28.68 2.28
N SER A 1119 -33.30 27.63 1.67
CA SER A 1119 -32.31 26.74 2.28
C SER A 1119 -30.86 27.21 2.07
N LEU A 1120 -30.61 28.06 1.06
CA LEU A 1120 -29.29 28.66 0.78
C LEU A 1120 -29.04 29.99 1.51
N VAL A 1121 -30.10 30.74 1.82
CA VAL A 1121 -30.03 31.99 2.60
C VAL A 1121 -30.48 31.68 4.04
N GLY A 1122 -29.53 31.29 4.89
CA GLY A 1122 -29.79 31.04 6.31
C GLY A 1122 -30.42 32.26 6.98
N GLY A 1123 -31.41 31.99 7.85
CA GLY A 1123 -32.31 32.95 8.48
C GLY A 1123 -31.70 34.29 8.89
N ASP A 1124 -32.14 35.35 8.22
CA ASP A 1124 -33.02 36.39 8.77
C ASP A 1124 -33.42 37.31 7.60
N ALA A 1125 -34.53 36.97 6.93
CA ALA A 1125 -35.22 37.82 5.96
C ALA A 1125 -36.73 37.48 5.96
#